data_AF-A0A9D6QWB2-F1
#
_entry.id   AF-A0A9D6QWB2-F1
#
_cell.length_a   1.000
_cell.length_b   1.000
_cell.length_c   1.000
_cell.angle_alpha   90.00
_cell.angle_beta   90.00
_cell.angle_gamma   90.00
#
_symmetry.space_group_name_H-M   'P 1'
#
loop_
_entity.id
_entity.type
_entity.pdbx_description
1 polymer ?
#
loop_
_entity_poly.entity_id
_entity_poly.type
_entity_poly.pdbx_seq_one_letter_code
_entity_poly.pdbx_strand_id
1 'polypeptide(L)'
;MPWLPNVIARFGQDASYWRGALKLDEALRHILINFTLGESVLEGVAQYFAAGWLLIFFIGLIFWVKSTVNSQQSKPTQPLTFSILYLIIPLALLLFLFARNPKFNARYLMIASPPFFILLGAGLASVFSLTRQSSRTLALHASAGVTQSAIRFTFLVLPFTFCLFTSAFALSNAYFDPAFTKADYRKIARYIEQHAARDEAIVLTSGHLFPAFNYYYRGDTPQVRLPDDPTLNTEHVIGYDAAYALNQLVAGTRGVWMVLWQDEVVDPNGFLPMFFASHGKEEKIDAAFYQVKLRHYTLDPNARFASEPLSAIPRRANFKNQIELLGITPTPTPADIGASFNLDWNSLENLDEDYLVALRVRDAQGNLWGKLDRRPAGYNYPTTRWKKNEKLFGAYTVPLLSGTPAGDYFVEVTIYTAQNQNGLDVLAPNGAPLGKSVRLGPISVLPARAPPSFASLNIQNTISAPIGPFTLLGYELGRAQASAGESIPLTLFWRVDSKLDRDYNFRVQFGDAASDAYAITNFQTSSGTILRGQYQIAIPAAARDGGTNLRVLLNSGESLALAPFVIEKTDRVFVRPRAQIAQDVNFANSIALIGYDAPAALKANETLKLNLYWRARAKMEKAYTVFIHLLDKNSQVVAQQDAQPVNGARATTTWIANEYLADNYQLQIPANAAPGEYRVEIGWYDASDPGFARLQVIDDNGAPIGDHVILKTSLVVQ
;
A
#
# COMPACT_ATOMS: atom_id res chain seq x y z
N MET A 1 -38.48 -2.93 35.04
CA MET A 1 -37.73 -2.02 34.14
C MET A 1 -38.35 -2.09 32.75
N PRO A 2 -39.16 -1.11 32.31
CA PRO A 2 -39.86 -1.14 31.00
C PRO A 2 -38.92 -1.22 29.79
N TRP A 3 -37.65 -0.83 29.97
CA TRP A 3 -36.60 -0.86 28.95
C TRP A 3 -35.89 -2.23 28.82
N LEU A 4 -36.04 -3.13 29.80
CA LEU A 4 -35.28 -4.37 29.87
C LEU A 4 -35.54 -5.31 28.67
N PRO A 5 -36.78 -5.49 28.18
CA PRO A 5 -37.03 -6.29 26.97
C PRO A 5 -36.32 -5.73 25.73
N ASN A 6 -36.29 -4.41 25.57
CA ASN A 6 -35.59 -3.75 24.46
C ASN A 6 -34.06 -3.94 24.56
N VAL A 7 -33.50 -3.90 25.77
CA VAL A 7 -32.07 -4.15 25.99
C VAL A 7 -31.71 -5.61 25.73
N ILE A 8 -32.52 -6.55 26.20
CA ILE A 8 -32.30 -7.99 25.97
C ILE A 8 -32.41 -8.32 24.48
N ALA A 9 -33.40 -7.78 23.78
CA ALA A 9 -33.57 -8.01 22.34
C ALA A 9 -32.39 -7.45 21.51
N ARG A 10 -31.72 -6.41 21.99
CA ARG A 10 -30.54 -5.81 21.34
C ARG A 10 -29.21 -6.40 21.80
N PHE A 11 -29.21 -7.16 22.89
CA PHE A 11 -27.99 -7.75 23.45
C PHE A 11 -27.47 -8.83 22.48
N GLY A 12 -26.28 -8.59 21.91
CA GLY A 12 -25.67 -9.48 20.91
C GLY A 12 -26.03 -9.18 19.44
N GLN A 13 -26.98 -8.26 19.17
CA GLN A 13 -27.28 -7.80 17.80
C GLN A 13 -26.59 -6.47 17.44
N ASP A 14 -25.97 -5.81 18.42
CA ASP A 14 -25.40 -4.48 18.27
C ASP A 14 -24.06 -4.52 17.52
N ALA A 15 -24.10 -4.24 16.23
CA ALA A 15 -22.93 -4.18 15.33
C ALA A 15 -22.34 -2.77 15.20
N SER A 16 -22.64 -1.84 16.12
CA SER A 16 -22.18 -0.44 16.04
C SER A 16 -20.69 -0.21 16.28
N TYR A 17 -19.89 -1.26 16.51
CA TYR A 17 -18.47 -1.18 16.83
C TYR A 17 -17.67 -2.29 16.15
N TRP A 18 -16.42 -1.98 15.84
CA TRP A 18 -15.47 -2.97 15.32
C TRP A 18 -15.05 -3.96 16.40
N ARG A 19 -14.78 -5.20 16.00
CA ARG A 19 -14.15 -6.19 16.88
C ARG A 19 -12.72 -5.74 17.20
N GLY A 20 -12.28 -5.95 18.44
CA GLY A 20 -10.98 -5.50 18.93
C GLY A 20 -10.70 -6.00 20.35
N ALA A 21 -9.55 -5.61 20.89
CA ALA A 21 -9.18 -5.90 22.27
C ALA A 21 -9.39 -4.64 23.14
N LEU A 22 -9.89 -4.83 24.36
CA LEU A 22 -9.93 -3.75 25.35
C LEU A 22 -8.50 -3.41 25.78
N LYS A 23 -8.03 -2.22 25.41
CA LYS A 23 -6.79 -1.66 25.95
C LYS A 23 -7.07 -1.09 27.33
N LEU A 24 -6.69 -1.85 28.36
CA LEU A 24 -7.04 -1.54 29.74
C LEU A 24 -6.45 -0.20 30.21
N ASP A 25 -5.23 0.12 29.78
CA ASP A 25 -4.56 1.38 30.08
C ASP A 25 -5.31 2.59 29.51
N GLU A 26 -5.74 2.51 28.26
CA GLU A 26 -6.54 3.53 27.59
C GLU A 26 -7.90 3.69 28.27
N ALA A 27 -8.57 2.56 28.58
CA ALA A 27 -9.84 2.55 29.27
C ALA A 27 -9.75 3.23 30.65
N LEU A 28 -8.76 2.87 31.48
CA LEU A 28 -8.58 3.46 32.81
C LEU A 28 -8.25 4.95 32.74
N ARG A 29 -7.41 5.37 31.79
CA ARG A 29 -7.08 6.78 31.55
C ARG A 29 -8.32 7.57 31.15
N HIS A 30 -9.14 7.03 30.24
CA HIS A 30 -10.38 7.68 29.81
C HIS A 30 -11.42 7.75 30.93
N ILE A 31 -11.54 6.72 31.79
CA ILE A 31 -12.39 6.77 32.98
C ILE A 31 -11.95 7.92 33.89
N LEU A 32 -10.67 7.98 34.19
CA LEU A 32 -10.10 8.99 35.09
C LEU A 32 -10.33 10.41 34.56
N ILE A 33 -10.06 10.65 33.28
CA ILE A 33 -10.30 11.94 32.63
C ILE A 33 -11.79 12.31 32.66
N ASN A 34 -12.67 11.39 32.26
CA ASN A 34 -14.10 11.69 32.14
C ASN A 34 -14.78 11.89 33.50
N PHE A 35 -14.34 11.19 34.55
CA PHE A 35 -14.90 11.37 35.90
C PHE A 35 -14.46 12.69 36.55
N THR A 36 -13.39 13.32 36.06
CA THR A 36 -12.82 14.52 36.66
C THR A 36 -13.11 15.77 35.84
N LEU A 37 -12.82 15.73 34.54
CA LEU A 37 -12.85 16.88 33.62
C LEU A 37 -13.91 16.75 32.53
N GLY A 38 -14.48 15.55 32.33
CA GLY A 38 -15.36 15.25 31.21
C GLY A 38 -14.62 15.14 29.87
N GLU A 39 -15.33 15.38 28.76
CA GLU A 39 -14.81 15.25 27.39
C GLU A 39 -14.28 16.59 26.81
N SER A 40 -14.25 17.66 27.62
CA SER A 40 -13.98 19.04 27.15
C SER A 40 -12.54 19.53 27.42
N VAL A 41 -11.59 18.60 27.51
CA VAL A 41 -10.15 18.91 27.63
C VAL A 41 -9.39 17.91 26.76
N LEU A 42 -8.43 18.41 25.96
CA LEU A 42 -7.60 17.55 25.12
C LEU A 42 -6.82 16.55 25.99
N GLU A 43 -6.78 15.29 25.59
CA GLU A 43 -6.21 14.18 26.37
C GLU A 43 -4.80 14.49 26.89
N GLY A 44 -3.95 15.08 26.04
CA GLY A 44 -2.59 15.46 26.36
C GLY A 44 -2.47 16.36 27.60
N VAL A 45 -3.44 17.25 27.84
CA VAL A 45 -3.52 18.10 29.04
C VAL A 45 -4.36 17.42 30.13
N ALA A 46 -5.47 16.81 29.75
CA ALA A 46 -6.46 16.23 30.65
C ALA A 46 -5.85 15.17 31.57
N GLN A 47 -4.93 14.33 31.07
CA GLN A 47 -4.27 13.30 31.86
C GLN A 47 -3.51 13.86 33.08
N TYR A 48 -2.88 15.04 32.95
CA TYR A 48 -2.13 15.66 34.05
C TYR A 48 -3.07 16.25 35.11
N PHE A 49 -4.13 16.92 34.67
CA PHE A 49 -5.17 17.41 35.57
C PHE A 49 -5.85 16.23 36.29
N ALA A 50 -6.18 15.17 35.57
CA ALA A 50 -6.83 14.00 36.13
C ALA A 50 -5.91 13.24 37.12
N ALA A 51 -4.60 13.22 36.89
CA ALA A 51 -3.62 12.74 37.88
C ALA A 51 -3.61 13.59 39.17
N GLY A 52 -3.77 14.91 39.05
CA GLY A 52 -3.94 15.80 40.20
C GLY A 52 -5.22 15.49 41.00
N TRP A 53 -6.33 15.26 40.31
CA TRP A 53 -7.58 14.80 40.95
C TRP A 53 -7.41 13.46 41.66
N LEU A 54 -6.71 12.51 41.04
CA LEU A 54 -6.40 11.21 41.63
C LEU A 54 -5.56 11.34 42.90
N LEU A 55 -4.55 12.22 42.91
CA LEU A 55 -3.73 12.51 44.09
C LEU A 55 -4.59 13.05 45.24
N ILE A 56 -5.46 14.03 44.94
CA ILE A 56 -6.38 14.60 45.94
C ILE A 56 -7.34 13.52 46.46
N PHE A 57 -7.87 12.68 45.58
CA PHE A 57 -8.72 11.54 45.92
C PHE A 57 -8.03 10.59 46.90
N PHE A 58 -6.80 10.15 46.62
CA PHE A 58 -6.08 9.22 47.49
C PHE A 58 -5.69 9.85 48.83
N ILE A 59 -5.27 11.12 48.84
CA ILE A 59 -5.02 11.85 50.09
C ILE A 59 -6.32 11.90 50.91
N GLY A 60 -7.42 12.35 50.32
CA GLY A 60 -8.72 12.39 50.99
C GLY A 60 -9.15 11.03 51.54
N LEU A 61 -8.97 9.96 50.76
CA LEU A 61 -9.29 8.60 51.17
C LEU A 61 -8.47 8.15 52.39
N ILE A 62 -7.16 8.41 52.41
CA ILE A 62 -6.29 8.09 53.56
C ILE A 62 -6.78 8.81 54.82
N PHE A 63 -7.13 10.09 54.72
CA PHE A 63 -7.63 10.86 55.87
C PHE A 63 -9.02 10.39 56.32
N TRP A 64 -9.90 9.99 55.41
CA TRP A 64 -11.21 9.43 55.79
C TRP A 64 -11.06 8.08 56.49
N VAL A 65 -10.17 7.20 56.02
CA VAL A 65 -9.82 5.95 56.69
C VAL A 65 -9.32 6.24 58.10
N LYS A 66 -8.36 7.17 58.26
CA LYS A 66 -7.82 7.55 59.58
C LYS A 66 -8.88 8.14 60.52
N SER A 67 -9.74 9.01 60.01
CA SER A 67 -10.84 9.59 60.78
C SER A 67 -11.84 8.52 61.24
N THR A 68 -12.05 7.49 60.43
CA THR A 68 -12.96 6.39 60.73
C THR A 68 -12.38 5.46 61.80
N VAL A 69 -11.08 5.17 61.75
CA VAL A 69 -10.37 4.34 62.75
C VAL A 69 -10.26 5.04 64.11
N ASN A 70 -10.08 6.36 64.14
CA ASN A 70 -9.92 7.13 65.37
C ASN A 70 -11.25 7.44 66.11
N SER A 71 -12.40 7.14 65.52
CA SER A 71 -13.71 7.38 66.14
C SER A 71 -14.06 6.26 67.14
N GLN A 72 -14.09 6.57 68.44
CA GLN A 72 -14.40 5.62 69.53
C GLN A 72 -15.87 5.14 69.59
N GLN A 73 -16.78 5.66 68.75
CA GLN A 73 -18.16 5.15 68.66
C GLN A 73 -18.28 4.06 67.58
N SER A 74 -18.70 2.87 68.03
CA SER A 74 -18.84 1.64 67.27
C SER A 74 -19.96 1.70 66.22
N LYS A 75 -19.63 2.18 65.00
CA LYS A 75 -19.98 1.65 63.66
C LYS A 75 -19.66 2.68 62.53
N PRO A 76 -18.40 3.09 62.26
CA PRO A 76 -18.13 4.11 61.25
C PRO A 76 -17.63 3.58 59.88
N THR A 77 -17.38 2.28 59.68
CA THR A 77 -16.76 1.75 58.43
C THR A 77 -17.75 1.43 57.30
N GLN A 78 -19.04 1.26 57.59
CA GLN A 78 -20.04 0.82 56.59
C GLN A 78 -20.19 1.79 55.40
N PRO A 79 -20.27 3.13 55.58
CA PRO A 79 -20.39 4.07 54.45
C PRO A 79 -19.15 4.12 53.56
N LEU A 80 -17.96 4.02 54.16
CA LEU A 80 -16.69 3.97 53.44
C LEU A 80 -16.61 2.69 52.60
N THR A 81 -16.84 1.53 53.23
CA THR A 81 -16.84 0.24 52.54
C THR A 81 -17.89 0.20 51.43
N PHE A 82 -19.11 0.68 51.69
CA PHE A 82 -20.16 0.78 50.68
C PHE A 82 -19.73 1.67 49.50
N SER A 83 -19.16 2.84 49.76
CA SER A 83 -18.73 3.76 48.69
C SER A 83 -17.59 3.19 47.86
N ILE A 84 -16.62 2.52 48.49
CA ILE A 84 -15.52 1.84 47.80
C ILE A 84 -16.07 0.69 46.93
N LEU A 85 -16.95 -0.16 47.48
CA LEU A 85 -17.55 -1.25 46.73
C LEU A 85 -18.43 -0.73 45.59
N TYR A 86 -19.18 0.36 45.80
CA TYR A 86 -19.99 0.98 44.77
C TYR A 86 -19.16 1.64 43.67
N LEU A 87 -17.94 2.10 43.96
CA LEU A 87 -17.00 2.56 42.94
C LEU A 87 -16.41 1.37 42.16
N ILE A 88 -15.90 0.35 42.86
CA ILE A 88 -15.11 -0.72 42.24
C ILE A 88 -15.99 -1.73 41.50
N ILE A 89 -17.11 -2.18 42.08
CA ILE A 89 -17.90 -3.29 41.52
C ILE A 89 -18.47 -2.94 40.14
N PRO A 90 -19.15 -1.79 39.92
CA PRO A 90 -19.66 -1.46 38.60
C PRO A 90 -18.55 -1.25 37.57
N LEU A 91 -17.42 -0.64 37.96
CA LEU A 91 -16.25 -0.47 37.08
C LEU A 91 -15.69 -1.83 36.65
N ALA A 92 -15.46 -2.74 37.60
CA ALA A 92 -14.90 -4.06 37.33
C ALA A 92 -15.84 -4.91 36.46
N LEU A 93 -17.14 -4.93 36.76
CA LEU A 93 -18.12 -5.70 35.99
C LEU A 93 -18.25 -5.18 34.55
N LEU A 94 -18.31 -3.87 34.36
CA LEU A 94 -18.43 -3.27 33.03
C LEU A 94 -17.12 -3.37 32.24
N LEU A 95 -15.94 -3.20 32.86
CA LEU A 95 -14.67 -3.46 32.19
C LEU A 95 -14.52 -4.94 31.79
N PHE A 96 -14.99 -5.87 32.61
CA PHE A 96 -15.05 -7.29 32.25
C PHE A 96 -16.01 -7.54 31.07
N LEU A 97 -17.18 -6.91 31.07
CA LEU A 97 -18.11 -6.95 29.93
C LEU A 97 -17.43 -6.39 28.67
N PHE A 98 -16.71 -5.28 28.78
CA PHE A 98 -16.02 -4.64 27.67
C PHE A 98 -14.81 -5.42 27.17
N ALA A 99 -14.15 -6.20 28.02
CA ALA A 99 -13.09 -7.10 27.60
C ALA A 99 -13.60 -8.23 26.69
N ARG A 100 -14.88 -8.61 26.81
CA ARG A 100 -15.54 -9.56 25.91
C ARG A 100 -16.21 -8.90 24.70
N ASN A 101 -16.77 -7.71 24.91
CA ASN A 101 -17.43 -6.92 23.88
C ASN A 101 -16.80 -5.52 23.89
N PRO A 102 -15.78 -5.23 23.06
CA PRO A 102 -14.92 -4.04 23.13
C PRO A 102 -15.63 -2.71 22.75
N LYS A 103 -16.80 -2.46 23.33
CA LYS A 103 -17.60 -1.26 23.24
C LYS A 103 -17.36 -0.40 24.48
N PHE A 104 -16.19 0.24 24.53
CA PHE A 104 -15.85 1.11 25.65
C PHE A 104 -16.17 2.58 25.34
N ASN A 105 -16.94 3.22 26.22
CA ASN A 105 -17.01 4.67 26.35
C ASN A 105 -17.24 4.97 27.84
N ALA A 106 -16.53 5.96 28.39
CA ALA A 106 -16.57 6.28 29.82
C ALA A 106 -17.98 6.62 30.33
N ARG A 107 -18.88 7.12 29.47
CA ARG A 107 -20.27 7.40 29.84
C ARG A 107 -21.03 6.16 30.29
N TYR A 108 -20.69 4.97 29.81
CA TYR A 108 -21.34 3.73 30.24
C TYR A 108 -20.99 3.38 31.70
N LEU A 109 -19.90 3.95 32.21
CA LEU A 109 -19.44 3.79 33.59
C LEU A 109 -19.92 4.92 34.51
N MET A 110 -20.76 5.86 34.01
CA MET A 110 -21.22 7.01 34.80
C MET A 110 -21.93 6.61 36.10
N ILE A 111 -22.46 5.39 36.18
CA ILE A 111 -23.06 4.84 37.40
C ILE A 111 -22.06 4.74 38.57
N ALA A 112 -20.76 4.66 38.28
CA ALA A 112 -19.68 4.64 39.26
C ALA A 112 -19.14 6.04 39.63
N SER A 113 -19.63 7.12 39.00
CA SER A 113 -19.16 8.48 39.32
C SER A 113 -19.71 9.04 40.65
N PRO A 114 -20.96 8.76 41.10
CA PRO A 114 -21.41 9.24 42.40
C PRO A 114 -20.53 8.83 43.58
N PRO A 115 -20.14 7.54 43.77
CA PRO A 115 -19.27 7.17 44.87
C PRO A 115 -17.87 7.79 44.77
N PHE A 116 -17.35 8.04 43.55
CA PHE A 116 -16.09 8.77 43.37
C PHE A 116 -16.16 10.18 43.99
N PHE A 117 -17.21 10.95 43.67
CA PHE A 117 -17.40 12.29 44.25
C PHE A 117 -17.71 12.26 45.75
N ILE A 118 -18.43 11.25 46.24
CA ILE A 118 -18.68 11.07 47.68
C ILE A 118 -17.36 10.80 48.43
N LEU A 119 -16.53 9.88 47.92
CA LEU A 119 -15.22 9.55 48.50
C LEU A 119 -14.30 10.77 48.50
N LEU A 120 -14.27 11.54 47.41
CA LEU A 120 -13.51 12.77 47.31
C LEU A 120 -13.98 13.82 48.32
N GLY A 121 -15.29 14.08 48.38
CA GLY A 121 -15.89 15.08 49.28
C GLY A 121 -15.76 14.71 50.76
N ALA A 122 -16.08 13.47 51.12
CA ALA A 122 -15.93 12.95 52.49
C ALA A 122 -14.45 12.90 52.92
N GLY A 123 -13.56 12.58 51.97
CA GLY A 123 -12.12 12.64 52.15
C GLY A 123 -11.62 14.04 52.49
N LEU A 124 -11.97 15.03 51.67
CA LEU A 124 -11.62 16.43 51.91
C LEU A 124 -12.25 16.97 53.22
N ALA A 125 -13.48 16.57 53.54
CA ALA A 125 -14.12 16.91 54.81
C ALA A 125 -13.39 16.28 56.02
N SER A 126 -12.84 15.07 55.86
CA SER A 126 -12.03 14.42 56.89
C SER A 126 -10.67 15.09 57.07
N VAL A 127 -10.06 15.57 55.97
CA VAL A 127 -8.86 16.43 56.05
C VAL A 127 -9.18 17.70 56.86
N PHE A 128 -10.36 18.30 56.64
CA PHE A 128 -10.81 19.47 57.41
C PHE A 128 -11.02 19.18 58.90
N SER A 129 -11.69 18.09 59.25
CA SER A 129 -11.96 17.75 60.65
C SER A 129 -10.67 17.45 61.42
N LEU A 130 -9.75 16.68 60.83
CA LEU A 130 -8.49 16.27 61.47
C LEU A 130 -7.49 17.43 61.60
N THR A 131 -7.40 18.29 60.60
CA THR A 131 -6.56 19.51 60.71
C THR A 131 -7.09 20.45 61.79
N ARG A 132 -8.43 20.56 61.97
CA ARG A 132 -9.04 21.32 63.07
C ARG A 132 -8.83 20.70 64.45
N GLN A 133 -8.82 19.37 64.55
CA GLN A 133 -8.61 18.65 65.81
C GLN A 133 -7.15 18.70 66.27
N SER A 134 -6.19 18.55 65.34
CA SER A 134 -4.76 18.75 65.60
C SER A 134 -4.42 20.22 65.95
N SER A 135 -5.21 21.18 65.45
CA SER A 135 -5.10 22.60 65.85
C SER A 135 -5.38 22.84 67.34
N ARG A 136 -6.21 22.00 67.99
CA ARG A 136 -6.54 22.14 69.42
C ARG A 136 -5.42 21.66 70.35
N THR A 137 -4.63 20.68 69.92
CA THR A 137 -3.51 20.13 70.69
C THR A 137 -2.20 20.90 70.45
N LEU A 138 -1.97 21.45 69.25
CA LEU A 138 -0.80 22.28 68.93
C LEU A 138 -0.93 23.76 69.38
N ALA A 139 -2.13 24.25 69.70
CA ALA A 139 -2.32 25.61 70.24
C ALA A 139 -1.80 25.80 71.67
N LEU A 140 -1.37 24.73 72.35
CA LEU A 140 -0.81 24.83 73.70
C LEU A 140 0.68 25.20 73.69
N HIS A 141 1.44 24.98 72.61
CA HIS A 141 2.88 25.24 72.56
C HIS A 141 3.30 25.91 71.23
N ALA A 142 3.73 27.17 71.33
CA ALA A 142 4.44 28.00 70.35
C ALA A 142 3.65 28.94 69.39
N SER A 143 4.29 30.08 69.13
CA SER A 143 4.00 31.19 68.21
C SER A 143 3.89 30.75 66.74
N ALA A 144 2.84 29.99 66.41
CA ALA A 144 2.71 29.26 65.14
C ALA A 144 1.52 29.70 64.25
N GLY A 145 1.18 30.99 64.21
CA GLY A 145 0.11 31.49 63.32
C GLY A 145 0.41 31.29 61.82
N VAL A 146 1.69 31.37 61.44
CA VAL A 146 2.15 31.24 60.05
C VAL A 146 2.16 29.77 59.59
N THR A 147 2.61 28.84 60.44
CA THR A 147 2.66 27.40 60.15
C THR A 147 1.26 26.77 60.06
N GLN A 148 0.30 27.22 60.88
CA GLN A 148 -1.08 26.75 60.83
C GLN A 148 -1.84 27.22 59.58
N SER A 149 -1.61 28.47 59.17
CA SER A 149 -2.17 29.02 57.93
C SER A 149 -1.61 28.29 56.70
N ALA A 150 -0.31 27.98 56.70
CA ALA A 150 0.32 27.20 55.63
C ALA A 150 -0.26 25.77 55.52
N ILE A 151 -0.47 25.06 56.64
CA ILE A 151 -1.05 23.71 56.62
C ILE A 151 -2.50 23.73 56.10
N ARG A 152 -3.33 24.68 56.55
CA ARG A 152 -4.70 24.82 56.04
C ARG A 152 -4.74 25.22 54.56
N PHE A 153 -3.82 26.09 54.14
CA PHE A 153 -3.70 26.47 52.73
C PHE A 153 -3.32 25.27 51.85
N THR A 154 -2.31 24.49 52.25
CA THR A 154 -1.79 23.36 51.48
C THR A 154 -2.75 22.17 51.41
N PHE A 155 -3.49 21.86 52.48
CA PHE A 155 -4.33 20.66 52.55
C PHE A 155 -5.82 20.87 52.24
N LEU A 156 -6.28 22.12 52.12
CA LEU A 156 -7.69 22.44 51.84
C LEU A 156 -7.86 23.41 50.69
N VAL A 157 -7.24 24.59 50.79
CA VAL A 157 -7.43 25.66 49.79
C VAL A 157 -6.83 25.24 48.46
N LEU A 158 -5.62 24.67 48.45
CA LEU A 158 -4.94 24.26 47.23
C LEU A 158 -5.69 23.12 46.49
N PRO A 159 -6.08 21.99 47.11
CA PRO A 159 -6.89 20.96 46.45
C PRO A 159 -8.23 21.46 45.94
N PHE A 160 -8.95 22.26 46.75
CA PHE A 160 -10.25 22.79 46.36
C PHE A 160 -10.12 23.78 45.18
N THR A 161 -9.14 24.68 45.24
CA THR A 161 -8.85 25.64 44.17
C THR A 161 -8.43 24.93 42.90
N PHE A 162 -7.63 23.85 43.01
CA PHE A 162 -7.27 23.02 41.87
C PHE A 162 -8.49 22.36 41.22
N CYS A 163 -9.35 21.70 42.00
CA CYS A 163 -10.57 21.08 41.47
C CYS A 163 -11.50 22.13 40.84
N LEU A 164 -11.66 23.29 41.48
CA LEU A 164 -12.49 24.38 40.97
C LEU A 164 -11.92 24.95 39.67
N PHE A 165 -10.62 25.24 39.63
CA PHE A 165 -9.94 25.77 38.45
C PHE A 165 -10.04 24.81 37.27
N THR A 166 -9.72 23.53 37.48
CA THR A 166 -9.74 22.53 36.41
C THR A 166 -11.16 22.23 35.92
N SER A 167 -12.17 22.26 36.80
CA SER A 167 -13.58 22.16 36.42
C SER A 167 -14.04 23.38 35.62
N ALA A 168 -13.68 24.60 36.07
CA ALA A 168 -14.01 25.84 35.36
C ALA A 168 -13.31 25.90 33.99
N PHE A 169 -12.08 25.41 33.90
CA PHE A 169 -11.34 25.29 32.65
C PHE A 169 -12.05 24.33 31.68
N ALA A 170 -12.41 23.13 32.13
CA ALA A 170 -13.14 22.18 31.30
C ALA A 170 -14.51 22.72 30.85
N LEU A 171 -15.24 23.39 31.76
CA LEU A 171 -16.51 24.01 31.45
C LEU A 171 -16.36 25.17 30.46
N SER A 172 -15.33 26.02 30.63
CA SER A 172 -15.02 27.10 29.70
C SER A 172 -14.77 26.55 28.29
N ASN A 173 -13.97 25.49 28.17
CA ASN A 173 -13.75 24.83 26.89
C ASN A 173 -15.05 24.28 26.28
N ALA A 174 -15.91 23.66 27.09
CA ALA A 174 -17.18 23.12 26.62
C ALA A 174 -18.11 24.17 25.98
N TYR A 175 -18.05 25.41 26.46
CA TYR A 175 -18.89 26.52 25.96
C TYR A 175 -18.22 27.39 24.91
N PHE A 176 -16.89 27.55 24.97
CA PHE A 176 -16.19 28.59 24.21
C PHE A 176 -15.08 28.07 23.29
N ASP A 177 -14.61 26.83 23.46
CA ASP A 177 -13.60 26.25 22.59
C ASP A 177 -14.28 25.50 21.43
N PRO A 178 -14.09 25.94 20.17
CA PRO A 178 -14.64 25.27 19.01
C PRO A 178 -14.30 23.78 18.93
N ALA A 179 -13.15 23.35 19.47
CA ALA A 179 -12.69 21.97 19.46
C ALA A 179 -13.69 20.98 20.10
N PHE A 180 -14.52 21.44 21.04
CA PHE A 180 -15.51 20.62 21.75
C PHE A 180 -16.96 20.88 21.33
N THR A 181 -17.16 21.63 20.23
CA THR A 181 -18.49 21.87 19.68
C THR A 181 -19.12 20.56 19.20
N LYS A 182 -20.45 20.41 19.29
CA LYS A 182 -21.14 19.23 18.75
C LYS A 182 -21.37 19.36 17.24
N ALA A 183 -21.65 18.23 16.60
CA ALA A 183 -22.09 18.15 15.20
C ALA A 183 -23.19 19.18 14.86
N ASP A 184 -22.93 20.03 13.86
CA ASP A 184 -23.77 21.19 13.53
C ASP A 184 -24.94 20.86 12.56
N TYR A 185 -25.80 19.94 12.98
CA TYR A 185 -26.97 19.52 12.21
C TYR A 185 -27.94 20.67 11.93
N ARG A 186 -28.04 21.64 12.85
CA ARG A 186 -28.92 22.79 12.70
C ARG A 186 -28.50 23.66 11.52
N LYS A 187 -27.21 23.99 11.42
CA LYS A 187 -26.70 24.86 10.36
C LYS A 187 -26.74 24.15 9.01
N ILE A 188 -26.40 22.85 8.93
CA ILE A 188 -26.53 22.08 7.69
C ILE A 188 -27.98 22.05 7.21
N ALA A 189 -28.92 21.67 8.08
CA ALA A 189 -30.34 21.59 7.70
C ALA A 189 -30.86 22.92 7.16
N ARG A 190 -30.58 24.03 7.86
CA ARG A 190 -30.95 25.38 7.41
C ARG A 190 -30.26 25.80 6.12
N TYR A 191 -29.00 25.41 5.94
CA TYR A 191 -28.27 25.73 4.72
C TYR A 191 -28.91 25.03 3.52
N ILE A 192 -29.22 23.74 3.65
CA ILE A 192 -29.92 22.99 2.59
C ILE A 192 -31.31 23.60 2.34
N GLU A 193 -32.10 23.92 3.36
CA GLU A 193 -33.41 24.58 3.20
C GLU A 193 -33.34 25.88 2.40
N GLN A 194 -32.24 26.63 2.51
CA GLN A 194 -32.05 27.92 1.84
C GLN A 194 -31.54 27.79 0.40
N HIS A 195 -30.85 26.69 0.07
CA HIS A 195 -30.11 26.55 -1.18
C HIS A 195 -30.60 25.41 -2.08
N ALA A 196 -31.29 24.41 -1.53
CA ALA A 196 -31.81 23.29 -2.31
C ALA A 196 -32.94 23.73 -3.22
N ALA A 197 -32.88 23.32 -4.48
CA ALA A 197 -34.00 23.48 -5.40
C ALA A 197 -35.03 22.37 -5.23
N ARG A 198 -36.23 22.59 -5.80
CA ARG A 198 -37.35 21.63 -5.73
C ARG A 198 -37.08 20.30 -6.45
N ASP A 199 -36.18 20.32 -7.41
CA ASP A 199 -35.79 19.18 -8.25
C ASP A 199 -34.42 18.60 -7.83
N GLU A 200 -34.05 18.74 -6.56
CA GLU A 200 -32.86 18.11 -5.98
C GLU A 200 -33.26 17.09 -4.91
N ALA A 201 -32.28 16.30 -4.47
CA ALA A 201 -32.48 15.31 -3.41
C ALA A 201 -31.38 15.38 -2.33
N ILE A 202 -31.65 14.78 -1.18
CA ILE A 202 -30.72 14.68 -0.05
C ILE A 202 -30.35 13.21 0.19
N VAL A 203 -29.06 12.95 0.36
CA VAL A 203 -28.53 11.65 0.78
C VAL A 203 -27.93 11.79 2.17
N LEU A 204 -28.49 11.08 3.14
CA LEU A 204 -27.99 11.02 4.51
C LEU A 204 -27.02 9.84 4.65
N THR A 205 -25.74 10.15 4.86
CA THR A 205 -24.63 9.19 4.96
C THR A 205 -23.89 9.42 6.27
N SER A 206 -23.99 8.63 7.32
CA SER A 206 -24.71 7.39 7.54
C SER A 206 -26.20 7.54 7.85
N GLY A 207 -27.04 6.65 7.33
CA GLY A 207 -28.51 6.75 7.45
C GLY A 207 -29.06 6.86 8.88
N HIS A 208 -28.36 6.33 9.89
CA HIS A 208 -28.77 6.45 11.30
C HIS A 208 -28.76 7.89 11.83
N LEU A 209 -28.19 8.85 11.09
CA LEU A 209 -28.19 10.27 11.46
C LEU A 209 -29.57 10.96 11.29
N PHE A 210 -30.51 10.30 10.59
CA PHE A 210 -31.80 10.89 10.25
C PHE A 210 -32.57 11.53 11.41
N PRO A 211 -32.58 11.02 12.66
CA PRO A 211 -33.35 11.65 13.73
C PRO A 211 -32.78 13.02 14.11
N ALA A 212 -31.44 13.16 14.07
CA ALA A 212 -30.77 14.42 14.38
C ALA A 212 -30.96 15.45 13.25
N PHE A 213 -30.87 15.00 12.00
CA PHE A 213 -31.11 15.86 10.82
C PHE A 213 -32.58 16.32 10.76
N ASN A 214 -33.54 15.39 10.81
CA ASN A 214 -34.98 15.69 10.69
C ASN A 214 -35.55 16.47 11.89
N TYR A 215 -34.85 16.48 13.02
CA TYR A 215 -35.22 17.37 14.12
C TYR A 215 -35.10 18.85 13.72
N TYR A 216 -34.10 19.19 12.91
CA TYR A 216 -33.84 20.56 12.46
C TYR A 216 -34.41 20.86 11.08
N TYR A 217 -34.40 19.89 10.18
CA TYR A 217 -34.86 20.05 8.80
C TYR A 217 -36.39 20.12 8.70
N ARG A 218 -36.89 21.12 7.98
CA ARG A 218 -38.30 21.48 7.77
C ARG A 218 -38.69 21.57 6.29
N GLY A 219 -37.73 21.37 5.37
CA GLY A 219 -37.98 21.35 3.93
C GLY A 219 -38.68 20.08 3.45
N ASP A 220 -39.03 20.06 2.17
CA ASP A 220 -39.73 18.98 1.47
C ASP A 220 -38.84 18.26 0.43
N THR A 221 -37.54 18.58 0.37
CA THR A 221 -36.59 17.93 -0.54
C THR A 221 -36.56 16.41 -0.28
N PRO A 222 -36.77 15.56 -1.30
CA PRO A 222 -36.73 14.10 -1.17
C PRO A 222 -35.42 13.62 -0.53
N GLN A 223 -35.52 12.61 0.34
CA GLN A 223 -34.37 12.10 1.10
C GLN A 223 -34.21 10.59 0.94
N VAL A 224 -32.96 10.12 0.92
CA VAL A 224 -32.62 8.70 1.10
C VAL A 224 -31.63 8.55 2.26
N ARG A 225 -31.73 7.43 2.98
CA ARG A 225 -30.81 7.03 4.05
C ARG A 225 -29.95 5.90 3.53
N LEU A 226 -28.62 6.05 3.58
CA LEU A 226 -27.70 5.02 3.10
C LEU A 226 -26.54 4.80 4.10
N PRO A 227 -26.30 3.56 4.55
CA PRO A 227 -27.27 2.46 4.58
C PRO A 227 -28.50 2.82 5.42
N ASP A 228 -29.65 2.21 5.17
CA ASP A 228 -30.89 2.49 5.91
C ASP A 228 -30.98 1.73 7.26
N ASP A 229 -29.96 1.90 8.10
CA ASP A 229 -29.93 1.31 9.44
C ASP A 229 -30.44 2.31 10.50
N PRO A 230 -31.30 1.86 11.45
CA PRO A 230 -31.81 2.73 12.53
C PRO A 230 -30.73 3.10 13.56
N THR A 231 -29.62 2.37 13.58
CA THR A 231 -28.43 2.58 14.41
C THR A 231 -27.20 2.23 13.59
N LEU A 232 -26.04 2.85 13.87
CA LEU A 232 -24.80 2.54 13.16
C LEU A 232 -24.55 1.02 13.12
N ASN A 233 -24.25 0.50 11.94
CA ASN A 233 -23.88 -0.89 11.72
C ASN A 233 -22.54 -0.94 10.97
N THR A 234 -21.49 -1.43 11.63
CA THR A 234 -20.15 -1.50 11.04
C THR A 234 -19.97 -2.66 10.06
N GLU A 235 -20.93 -3.58 9.97
CA GLU A 235 -20.93 -4.71 9.03
C GLU A 235 -21.73 -4.42 7.75
N HIS A 236 -22.49 -3.31 7.74
CA HIS A 236 -23.26 -2.84 6.59
C HIS A 236 -22.60 -1.58 6.02
N VAL A 237 -21.82 -1.78 4.97
CA VAL A 237 -21.17 -0.70 4.23
C VAL A 237 -21.83 -0.53 2.88
N ILE A 238 -21.77 0.68 2.34
CA ILE A 238 -22.25 1.03 1.02
C ILE A 238 -21.35 0.34 -0.01
N GLY A 239 -21.97 -0.39 -0.92
CA GLY A 239 -21.33 -0.98 -2.10
C GLY A 239 -22.07 -0.62 -3.37
N TYR A 240 -21.85 -1.43 -4.42
CA TYR A 240 -22.52 -1.27 -5.71
C TYR A 240 -24.05 -1.47 -5.64
N ASP A 241 -24.54 -2.19 -4.63
CA ASP A 241 -25.97 -2.41 -4.38
C ASP A 241 -26.75 -1.10 -4.08
N ALA A 242 -26.08 -0.08 -3.54
CA ALA A 242 -26.67 1.25 -3.31
C ALA A 242 -27.16 1.92 -4.61
N ALA A 243 -26.64 1.52 -5.77
CA ALA A 243 -27.07 2.03 -7.07
C ALA A 243 -28.59 1.92 -7.28
N TYR A 244 -29.24 0.86 -6.76
CA TYR A 244 -30.69 0.71 -6.90
C TYR A 244 -31.46 1.85 -6.19
N ALA A 245 -31.13 2.12 -4.93
CA ALA A 245 -31.76 3.18 -4.14
C ALA A 245 -31.42 4.57 -4.71
N LEU A 246 -30.17 4.78 -5.13
CA LEU A 246 -29.73 6.03 -5.75
C LEU A 246 -30.45 6.30 -7.07
N ASN A 247 -30.59 5.30 -7.95
CA ASN A 247 -31.26 5.45 -9.24
C ASN A 247 -32.75 5.81 -9.09
N GLN A 248 -33.40 5.37 -8.01
CA GLN A 248 -34.77 5.81 -7.70
C GLN A 248 -34.80 7.26 -7.21
N LEU A 249 -33.83 7.64 -6.38
CA LEU A 249 -33.75 9.00 -5.85
C LEU A 249 -33.43 10.03 -6.93
N VAL A 250 -32.49 9.74 -7.82
CA VAL A 250 -32.01 10.70 -8.83
C VAL A 250 -32.86 10.75 -10.09
N ALA A 251 -33.88 9.89 -10.20
CA ALA A 251 -34.80 9.90 -11.32
C ALA A 251 -35.57 11.23 -11.37
N GLY A 252 -35.18 12.11 -12.30
CA GLY A 252 -35.77 13.44 -12.46
C GLY A 252 -35.23 14.50 -11.51
N THR A 253 -34.09 14.25 -10.83
CA THR A 253 -33.40 15.29 -10.06
C THR A 253 -32.23 15.86 -10.86
N ARG A 254 -31.96 17.15 -10.66
CA ARG A 254 -30.81 17.85 -11.27
C ARG A 254 -29.56 17.85 -10.38
N GLY A 255 -29.70 17.43 -9.12
CA GLY A 255 -28.63 17.54 -8.15
C GLY A 255 -28.91 16.82 -6.84
N VAL A 256 -27.84 16.57 -6.09
CA VAL A 256 -27.87 15.85 -4.82
C VAL A 256 -27.03 16.55 -3.77
N TRP A 257 -27.61 16.72 -2.58
CA TRP A 257 -26.94 17.15 -1.36
C TRP A 257 -26.58 15.94 -0.51
N MET A 258 -25.30 15.75 -0.21
CA MET A 258 -24.81 14.67 0.63
C MET A 258 -24.48 15.18 2.02
N VAL A 259 -25.21 14.73 3.04
CA VAL A 259 -24.91 14.99 4.45
C VAL A 259 -24.06 13.85 4.98
N LEU A 260 -22.83 14.15 5.35
CA LEU A 260 -21.79 13.18 5.72
C LEU A 260 -21.49 13.27 7.22
N TRP A 261 -21.86 12.23 7.96
CA TRP A 261 -21.51 12.02 9.36
C TRP A 261 -21.16 10.56 9.59
N GLN A 262 -19.95 10.32 10.11
CA GLN A 262 -19.37 8.98 10.24
C GLN A 262 -19.36 8.21 8.90
N ASP A 263 -19.22 8.95 7.80
CA ASP A 263 -19.18 8.43 6.44
C ASP A 263 -18.01 7.45 6.27
N GLU A 264 -16.90 7.68 6.97
CA GLU A 264 -15.74 6.78 6.99
C GLU A 264 -16.02 5.38 7.53
N VAL A 265 -17.16 5.17 8.22
CA VAL A 265 -17.56 3.86 8.76
C VAL A 265 -18.42 3.09 7.79
N VAL A 266 -19.39 3.78 7.16
CA VAL A 266 -20.40 3.16 6.30
C VAL A 266 -20.08 3.26 4.81
N ASP A 267 -19.30 4.23 4.37
CA ASP A 267 -18.77 4.34 3.01
C ASP A 267 -17.25 4.47 3.03
N PRO A 268 -16.52 3.48 3.60
CA PRO A 268 -15.07 3.58 3.77
C PRO A 268 -14.31 3.57 2.43
N ASN A 269 -14.96 3.18 1.33
CA ASN A 269 -14.40 3.14 -0.02
C ASN A 269 -14.76 4.38 -0.85
N GLY A 270 -15.74 5.17 -0.44
CA GLY A 270 -16.18 6.36 -1.17
C GLY A 270 -17.06 6.05 -2.39
N PHE A 271 -17.92 5.05 -2.31
CA PHE A 271 -18.91 4.69 -3.34
C PHE A 271 -19.84 5.85 -3.69
N LEU A 272 -20.39 6.56 -2.70
CA LEU A 272 -21.31 7.66 -3.00
C LEU A 272 -20.61 8.82 -3.72
N PRO A 273 -19.45 9.33 -3.25
CA PRO A 273 -18.63 10.26 -4.02
C PRO A 273 -18.31 9.77 -5.44
N MET A 274 -17.93 8.51 -5.59
CA MET A 274 -17.56 7.93 -6.88
C MET A 274 -18.76 7.92 -7.84
N PHE A 275 -19.93 7.48 -7.38
CA PHE A 275 -21.14 7.48 -8.18
C PHE A 275 -21.49 8.88 -8.66
N PHE A 276 -21.61 9.86 -7.76
CA PHE A 276 -22.00 11.21 -8.17
C PHE A 276 -20.96 11.94 -9.01
N ALA A 277 -19.66 11.68 -8.79
CA ALA A 277 -18.61 12.24 -9.64
C ALA A 277 -18.54 11.59 -11.04
N SER A 278 -19.05 10.36 -11.21
CA SER A 278 -19.05 9.67 -12.51
C SER A 278 -20.13 10.17 -13.47
N HIS A 279 -21.20 10.78 -12.95
CA HIS A 279 -22.35 11.29 -13.71
C HIS A 279 -22.79 12.68 -13.25
N GLY A 280 -21.82 13.50 -12.87
CA GLY A 280 -22.08 14.81 -12.30
C GLY A 280 -20.82 15.57 -11.96
N LYS A 281 -21.02 16.78 -11.44
CA LYS A 281 -19.97 17.70 -11.06
C LYS A 281 -20.18 18.14 -9.61
N GLU A 282 -19.14 18.05 -8.81
CA GLU A 282 -19.16 18.60 -7.46
C GLU A 282 -19.15 20.13 -7.50
N GLU A 283 -20.09 20.74 -6.79
CA GLU A 283 -20.22 22.17 -6.63
C GLU A 283 -19.49 22.66 -5.37
N LYS A 284 -18.95 23.88 -5.46
CA LYS A 284 -18.26 24.49 -4.33
C LYS A 284 -19.28 25.00 -3.30
N ILE A 285 -19.12 24.57 -2.05
CA ILE A 285 -19.91 25.06 -0.92
C ILE A 285 -19.08 26.06 -0.11
N ASP A 286 -19.53 27.31 -0.04
CA ASP A 286 -18.89 28.36 0.77
C ASP A 286 -19.46 28.38 2.20
N ALA A 287 -19.45 27.21 2.84
CA ALA A 287 -19.89 27.03 4.22
C ALA A 287 -19.14 25.87 4.88
N ALA A 288 -18.78 26.06 6.14
CA ALA A 288 -18.20 25.03 6.98
C ALA A 288 -19.14 24.68 8.14
N PHE A 289 -19.15 23.40 8.49
CA PHE A 289 -19.98 22.82 9.52
C PHE A 289 -19.11 21.94 10.43
N TYR A 290 -19.33 22.03 11.73
CA TYR A 290 -18.50 21.32 12.69
C TYR A 290 -18.91 19.84 12.75
N GLN A 291 -17.94 18.91 12.68
CA GLN A 291 -18.10 17.44 12.75
C GLN A 291 -19.05 16.77 11.73
N VAL A 292 -19.71 17.51 10.85
CA VAL A 292 -20.55 16.99 9.77
C VAL A 292 -20.11 17.67 8.48
N LYS A 293 -19.99 16.92 7.39
CA LYS A 293 -19.61 17.49 6.09
C LYS A 293 -20.84 17.58 5.19
N LEU A 294 -20.79 18.52 4.26
CA LEU A 294 -21.80 18.69 3.22
C LEU A 294 -21.10 18.69 1.87
N ARG A 295 -21.63 17.94 0.91
CA ARG A 295 -21.23 18.00 -0.50
C ARG A 295 -22.46 18.22 -1.36
N HIS A 296 -22.29 18.85 -2.51
CA HIS A 296 -23.36 19.09 -3.46
C HIS A 296 -22.87 18.72 -4.85
N TYR A 297 -23.68 17.99 -5.59
CA TYR A 297 -23.39 17.61 -6.96
C TYR A 297 -24.52 18.05 -7.86
N THR A 298 -24.17 18.68 -8.97
CA THR A 298 -25.07 18.78 -10.13
C THR A 298 -24.92 17.50 -10.94
N LEU A 299 -26.04 16.93 -11.40
CA LEU A 299 -26.04 15.65 -12.10
C LEU A 299 -26.26 15.85 -13.61
N ASP A 300 -25.66 14.96 -14.39
CA ASP A 300 -25.93 14.89 -15.82
C ASP A 300 -27.40 14.52 -16.10
N PRO A 301 -28.00 14.99 -17.20
CA PRO A 301 -29.33 14.56 -17.59
C PRO A 301 -29.40 13.03 -17.74
N ASN A 302 -30.32 12.39 -17.01
CA ASN A 302 -30.48 10.93 -16.95
C ASN A 302 -29.32 10.17 -16.31
N ALA A 303 -28.61 10.77 -15.34
CA ALA A 303 -27.63 10.08 -14.52
C ALA A 303 -28.16 8.72 -14.01
N ARG A 304 -27.37 7.66 -14.22
CA ARG A 304 -27.68 6.29 -13.76
C ARG A 304 -26.42 5.62 -13.27
N PHE A 305 -26.49 5.04 -12.09
CA PHE A 305 -25.38 4.36 -11.44
C PHE A 305 -25.46 2.85 -11.69
N ALA A 306 -24.32 2.23 -11.99
CA ALA A 306 -24.23 0.80 -12.21
C ALA A 306 -24.25 0.04 -10.88
N SER A 307 -24.96 -1.08 -10.83
CA SER A 307 -24.97 -2.00 -9.70
C SER A 307 -23.82 -3.01 -9.72
N GLU A 308 -22.88 -2.84 -10.63
CA GLU A 308 -21.77 -3.73 -10.93
C GLU A 308 -20.57 -2.89 -11.40
N PRO A 309 -19.32 -3.29 -11.10
CA PRO A 309 -18.14 -2.60 -11.58
C PRO A 309 -18.06 -2.61 -13.12
N LEU A 310 -17.82 -1.45 -13.69
CA LEU A 310 -17.62 -1.25 -15.13
C LEU A 310 -16.18 -0.80 -15.38
N SER A 311 -15.24 -1.75 -15.39
CA SER A 311 -13.84 -1.46 -15.69
C SER A 311 -13.69 -1.01 -17.14
N ALA A 312 -12.99 0.10 -17.39
CA ALA A 312 -12.73 0.58 -18.74
C ALA A 312 -11.85 -0.40 -19.54
N ILE A 313 -10.89 -1.04 -18.86
CA ILE A 313 -10.03 -2.09 -19.42
C ILE A 313 -10.22 -3.37 -18.59
N PRO A 314 -11.11 -4.29 -19.01
CA PRO A 314 -11.31 -5.56 -18.34
C PRO A 314 -10.06 -6.44 -18.43
N ARG A 315 -9.57 -6.91 -17.28
CA ARG A 315 -8.43 -7.81 -17.20
C ARG A 315 -8.53 -8.65 -15.93
N ARG A 316 -9.15 -9.81 -16.04
CA ARG A 316 -9.34 -10.71 -14.91
C ARG A 316 -8.03 -11.37 -14.49
N ALA A 317 -7.75 -11.33 -13.19
CA ALA A 317 -6.64 -12.06 -12.59
C ALA A 317 -7.07 -12.67 -11.26
N ASN A 318 -6.93 -13.98 -11.15
CA ASN A 318 -7.31 -14.75 -9.97
C ASN A 318 -6.08 -14.97 -9.09
N PHE A 319 -6.06 -14.34 -7.90
CA PHE A 319 -5.02 -14.51 -6.90
C PHE A 319 -5.40 -15.64 -5.95
N LYS A 320 -4.82 -16.82 -6.16
CA LYS A 320 -4.93 -18.03 -5.33
C LYS A 320 -6.38 -18.49 -5.04
N ASN A 321 -7.34 -18.20 -5.90
CA ASN A 321 -8.78 -18.42 -5.69
C ASN A 321 -9.39 -17.67 -4.50
N GLN A 322 -8.72 -16.61 -4.02
CA GLN A 322 -9.18 -15.84 -2.85
C GLN A 322 -9.69 -14.45 -3.25
N ILE A 323 -8.91 -13.75 -4.07
CA ILE A 323 -9.22 -12.41 -4.56
C ILE A 323 -9.11 -12.42 -6.08
N GLU A 324 -10.10 -11.86 -6.75
CA GLU A 324 -10.09 -11.64 -8.19
C GLU A 324 -9.99 -10.15 -8.49
N LEU A 325 -9.01 -9.76 -9.29
CA LEU A 325 -9.00 -8.46 -9.97
C LEU A 325 -9.90 -8.57 -11.20
N LEU A 326 -10.77 -7.60 -11.42
CA LEU A 326 -11.71 -7.55 -12.55
C LEU A 326 -11.18 -6.70 -13.72
N GLY A 327 -10.50 -5.60 -13.41
CA GLY A 327 -9.95 -4.70 -14.41
C GLY A 327 -9.43 -3.38 -13.83
N ILE A 328 -9.11 -2.47 -14.74
CA ILE A 328 -8.59 -1.13 -14.44
C ILE A 328 -9.38 -0.06 -15.17
N THR A 329 -9.61 1.07 -14.50
CA THR A 329 -10.15 2.29 -15.10
C THR A 329 -9.13 3.42 -14.92
N PRO A 330 -8.31 3.72 -15.95
CA PRO A 330 -7.29 4.77 -15.86
C PRO A 330 -7.88 6.17 -15.85
N THR A 331 -7.28 7.08 -15.08
CA THR A 331 -7.60 8.51 -15.08
C THR A 331 -6.34 9.29 -15.45
N PRO A 332 -6.21 9.80 -16.69
CA PRO A 332 -5.01 10.51 -17.10
C PRO A 332 -4.74 11.73 -16.21
N THR A 333 -3.56 11.76 -15.59
CA THR A 333 -3.13 12.81 -14.67
C THR A 333 -1.72 13.29 -15.01
N PRO A 334 -1.41 14.57 -14.76
CA PRO A 334 -0.04 15.09 -14.85
C PRO A 334 0.96 14.29 -14.01
N ALA A 335 2.17 14.09 -14.53
CA ALA A 335 3.21 13.31 -13.86
C ALA A 335 3.57 13.81 -12.45
N ASP A 336 3.42 15.12 -12.16
CA ASP A 336 3.64 15.72 -10.84
C ASP A 336 2.53 15.43 -9.81
N ILE A 337 1.37 14.96 -10.26
CA ILE A 337 0.29 14.45 -9.39
C ILE A 337 0.53 12.96 -9.09
N GLY A 338 1.02 12.20 -10.07
CA GLY A 338 1.19 10.76 -10.03
C GLY A 338 0.26 10.04 -11.00
N ALA A 339 0.40 8.72 -11.12
CA ALA A 339 -0.44 7.89 -11.98
C ALA A 339 -1.74 7.50 -11.26
N SER A 340 -2.89 7.98 -11.77
CA SER A 340 -4.19 7.74 -11.14
C SER A 340 -5.05 6.73 -11.91
N PHE A 341 -5.68 5.81 -11.18
CA PHE A 341 -6.58 4.79 -11.72
C PHE A 341 -7.40 4.12 -10.63
N ASN A 342 -8.52 3.51 -11.01
CA ASN A 342 -9.28 2.60 -10.15
C ASN A 342 -9.00 1.14 -10.54
N LEU A 343 -8.88 0.26 -9.55
CA LEU A 343 -8.93 -1.19 -9.75
C LEU A 343 -10.21 -1.76 -9.16
N ASP A 344 -10.86 -2.63 -9.92
CA ASP A 344 -12.07 -3.32 -9.49
C ASP A 344 -11.74 -4.72 -8.98
N TRP A 345 -12.28 -5.07 -7.82
CA TRP A 345 -12.00 -6.29 -7.08
C TRP A 345 -13.27 -7.10 -6.86
N ASN A 346 -13.10 -8.42 -6.73
CA ASN A 346 -14.12 -9.36 -6.31
C ASN A 346 -13.52 -10.33 -5.29
N SER A 347 -14.14 -10.44 -4.11
CA SER A 347 -13.74 -11.46 -3.12
C SER A 347 -14.33 -12.81 -3.50
N LEU A 348 -13.51 -13.85 -3.65
CA LEU A 348 -13.98 -15.20 -4.00
C LEU A 348 -14.38 -16.02 -2.76
N GLU A 349 -13.90 -15.61 -1.59
CA GLU A 349 -14.21 -16.18 -0.28
C GLU A 349 -14.24 -15.09 0.81
N ASN A 350 -14.53 -15.49 2.05
CA ASN A 350 -14.28 -14.63 3.21
C ASN A 350 -12.80 -14.72 3.56
N LEU A 351 -12.14 -13.59 3.80
CA LEU A 351 -10.69 -13.52 3.95
C LEU A 351 -10.31 -13.45 5.43
N ASP A 352 -9.37 -14.30 5.86
CA ASP A 352 -8.91 -14.33 7.26
C ASP A 352 -7.70 -13.42 7.52
N GLU A 353 -7.01 -12.99 6.45
CA GLU A 353 -5.86 -12.09 6.51
C GLU A 353 -6.20 -10.71 5.92
N ASP A 354 -5.49 -9.69 6.40
CA ASP A 354 -5.54 -8.34 5.84
C ASP A 354 -4.48 -8.20 4.74
N TYR A 355 -4.92 -8.27 3.50
CA TYR A 355 -4.09 -8.23 2.32
C TYR A 355 -3.71 -6.79 1.95
N LEU A 356 -2.52 -6.66 1.39
CA LEU A 356 -2.03 -5.44 0.77
C LEU A 356 -1.89 -5.65 -0.74
N VAL A 357 -2.05 -4.57 -1.48
CA VAL A 357 -1.72 -4.49 -2.90
C VAL A 357 -0.45 -3.67 -3.07
N ALA A 358 0.52 -4.25 -3.77
CA ALA A 358 1.70 -3.56 -4.27
C ALA A 358 1.46 -3.19 -5.74
N LEU A 359 1.55 -1.90 -6.03
CA LEU A 359 1.40 -1.31 -7.35
C LEU A 359 2.76 -0.81 -7.82
N ARG A 360 3.20 -1.23 -9.01
CA ARG A 360 4.45 -0.80 -9.64
C ARG A 360 4.14 -0.24 -11.02
N VAL A 361 4.37 1.05 -11.22
CA VAL A 361 4.18 1.68 -12.53
C VAL A 361 5.47 1.50 -13.32
N ARG A 362 5.37 0.88 -14.50
CA ARG A 362 6.50 0.57 -15.39
C ARG A 362 6.26 1.05 -16.80
N ASP A 363 7.32 1.37 -17.53
CA ASP A 363 7.19 1.65 -18.97
C ASP A 363 7.07 0.35 -19.80
N ALA A 364 7.05 0.47 -21.13
CA ALA A 364 7.00 -0.67 -22.04
C ALA A 364 8.21 -1.61 -21.85
N GLN A 365 9.39 -1.05 -21.55
CA GLN A 365 10.67 -1.73 -21.36
C GLN A 365 10.81 -2.37 -19.96
N GLY A 366 9.88 -2.10 -19.04
CA GLY A 366 9.86 -2.66 -17.70
C GLY A 366 10.59 -1.83 -16.64
N ASN A 367 11.10 -0.65 -16.96
CA ASN A 367 11.74 0.22 -15.97
C ASN A 367 10.69 0.74 -14.97
N LEU A 368 11.07 0.87 -13.70
CA LEU A 368 10.17 1.31 -12.64
C LEU A 368 10.10 2.85 -12.59
N TRP A 369 8.89 3.40 -12.60
CA TRP A 369 8.61 4.83 -12.56
C TRP A 369 7.81 5.29 -11.35
N GLY A 370 7.15 4.37 -10.65
CA GLY A 370 6.41 4.69 -9.44
C GLY A 370 6.03 3.44 -8.65
N LYS A 371 5.81 3.60 -7.35
CA LYS A 371 5.40 2.50 -6.47
C LYS A 371 4.46 2.97 -5.37
N LEU A 372 3.52 2.11 -4.99
CA LEU A 372 2.59 2.32 -3.88
C LEU A 372 2.19 0.98 -3.28
N ASP A 373 2.14 0.90 -1.94
CA ASP A 373 1.74 -0.29 -1.21
C ASP A 373 0.68 0.12 -0.18
N ARG A 374 -0.53 -0.44 -0.27
CA ARG A 374 -1.64 -0.16 0.66
C ARG A 374 -2.71 -1.25 0.59
N ARG A 375 -3.78 -1.13 1.38
CA ARG A 375 -4.95 -2.01 1.25
C ARG A 375 -5.60 -1.90 -0.14
N PRO A 376 -6.15 -3.00 -0.70
CA PRO A 376 -6.79 -3.02 -2.02
C PRO A 376 -7.94 -2.02 -2.18
N ALA A 377 -8.86 -1.92 -1.22
CA ALA A 377 -9.96 -0.95 -1.31
C ALA A 377 -9.65 0.31 -0.48
N GLY A 378 -10.62 0.80 0.28
CA GLY A 378 -10.48 1.91 1.21
C GLY A 378 -9.58 1.55 2.39
N TYR A 379 -8.79 2.53 2.85
CA TYR A 379 -7.83 2.31 3.94
C TYR A 379 -8.50 1.81 5.23
N ASN A 380 -9.71 2.28 5.54
CA ASN A 380 -10.47 1.84 6.73
C ASN A 380 -11.33 0.59 6.50
N TYR A 381 -11.16 -0.10 5.36
CA TYR A 381 -11.89 -1.30 5.00
C TYR A 381 -10.93 -2.48 4.74
N PRO A 382 -10.33 -3.07 5.80
CA PRO A 382 -9.44 -4.21 5.68
C PRO A 382 -10.10 -5.38 4.97
N THR A 383 -9.31 -6.21 4.29
CA THR A 383 -9.85 -7.34 3.52
C THR A 383 -10.50 -8.40 4.39
N THR A 384 -10.17 -8.46 5.69
CA THR A 384 -10.86 -9.32 6.67
C THR A 384 -12.33 -8.97 6.88
N ARG A 385 -12.78 -7.80 6.41
CA ARG A 385 -14.19 -7.39 6.43
C ARG A 385 -14.92 -7.70 5.14
N TRP A 386 -14.21 -8.13 4.09
CA TRP A 386 -14.81 -8.44 2.81
C TRP A 386 -15.65 -9.71 2.91
N LYS A 387 -16.83 -9.67 2.33
CA LYS A 387 -17.74 -10.80 2.21
C LYS A 387 -17.46 -11.56 0.92
N LYS A 388 -17.71 -12.87 0.94
CA LYS A 388 -17.68 -13.68 -0.28
C LYS A 388 -18.58 -13.08 -1.36
N ASN A 389 -18.06 -12.99 -2.58
CA ASN A 389 -18.65 -12.36 -3.78
C ASN A 389 -18.89 -10.84 -3.65
N GLU A 390 -18.27 -10.18 -2.66
CA GLU A 390 -18.32 -8.73 -2.56
C GLU A 390 -17.45 -8.09 -3.63
N LYS A 391 -18.04 -7.14 -4.37
CA LYS A 391 -17.39 -6.38 -5.42
C LYS A 391 -17.10 -4.98 -4.93
N LEU A 392 -15.85 -4.57 -5.10
CA LEU A 392 -15.30 -3.35 -4.52
C LEU A 392 -14.44 -2.65 -5.57
N PHE A 393 -14.18 -1.36 -5.37
CA PHE A 393 -13.13 -0.68 -6.11
C PHE A 393 -12.09 -0.09 -5.14
N GLY A 394 -10.87 0.05 -5.63
CA GLY A 394 -9.82 0.82 -4.99
C GLY A 394 -9.42 1.98 -5.89
N ALA A 395 -9.49 3.21 -5.38
CA ALA A 395 -8.92 4.39 -6.06
C ALA A 395 -7.46 4.60 -5.63
N TYR A 396 -6.57 4.72 -6.61
CA TYR A 396 -5.12 4.88 -6.38
C TYR A 396 -4.57 6.08 -7.13
N THR A 397 -3.59 6.72 -6.50
CA THR A 397 -2.67 7.66 -7.15
C THR A 397 -1.26 7.23 -6.76
N VAL A 398 -0.55 6.61 -7.70
CA VAL A 398 0.82 6.14 -7.47
C VAL A 398 1.79 7.30 -7.69
N PRO A 399 2.58 7.71 -6.68
CA PRO A 399 3.57 8.75 -6.87
C PRO A 399 4.63 8.28 -7.88
N LEU A 400 4.92 9.15 -8.86
CA LEU A 400 5.90 8.90 -9.91
C LEU A 400 7.24 9.57 -9.56
N LEU A 401 8.33 9.06 -10.13
CA LEU A 401 9.65 9.65 -10.00
C LEU A 401 9.67 11.06 -10.60
N SER A 402 10.35 11.99 -9.95
CA SER A 402 10.48 13.36 -10.45
C SER A 402 11.16 13.38 -11.83
N GLY A 403 10.55 14.08 -12.79
CA GLY A 403 10.98 14.11 -14.19
C GLY A 403 10.45 12.95 -15.04
N THR A 404 9.49 12.15 -14.54
CA THR A 404 8.80 11.13 -15.34
C THR A 404 8.22 11.76 -16.62
N PRO A 405 8.58 11.26 -17.81
CA PRO A 405 8.02 11.73 -19.07
C PRO A 405 6.51 11.51 -19.18
N ALA A 406 5.84 12.29 -20.03
CA ALA A 406 4.48 11.96 -20.44
C ALA A 406 4.48 10.76 -21.38
N GLY A 407 3.45 9.93 -21.32
CA GLY A 407 3.33 8.76 -22.18
C GLY A 407 2.53 7.63 -21.55
N ASP A 408 2.58 6.47 -22.19
CA ASP A 408 1.89 5.27 -21.75
C ASP A 408 2.77 4.42 -20.85
N TYR A 409 2.20 4.03 -19.72
CA TYR A 409 2.81 3.18 -18.70
C TYR A 409 1.91 1.99 -18.40
N PHE A 410 2.43 1.02 -17.67
CA PHE A 410 1.71 -0.18 -17.26
C PHE A 410 1.79 -0.32 -15.74
N VAL A 411 0.74 -0.85 -15.14
CA VAL A 411 0.70 -1.12 -13.71
C VAL A 411 0.88 -2.61 -13.50
N GLU A 412 1.94 -2.98 -12.80
CA GLU A 412 2.11 -4.32 -12.25
C GLU A 412 1.48 -4.37 -10.86
N VAL A 413 0.58 -5.34 -10.67
CA VAL A 413 -0.24 -5.51 -9.47
C VAL A 413 0.09 -6.85 -8.79
N THR A 414 0.46 -6.78 -7.51
CA THR A 414 0.75 -7.94 -6.66
C THR A 414 -0.07 -7.87 -5.38
N ILE A 415 -0.68 -8.98 -4.98
CA ILE A 415 -1.38 -9.11 -3.69
C ILE A 415 -0.50 -9.89 -2.72
N TYR A 416 -0.32 -9.39 -1.50
CA TYR A 416 0.55 -10.00 -0.49
C TYR A 416 0.04 -9.75 0.93
N THR A 417 0.63 -10.44 1.92
CA THR A 417 0.35 -10.23 3.36
C THR A 417 1.64 -9.99 4.13
N ALA A 418 1.55 -9.56 5.39
CA ALA A 418 2.73 -9.36 6.23
C ALA A 418 3.53 -10.67 6.42
N GLN A 419 2.84 -11.80 6.43
CA GLN A 419 3.39 -13.15 6.55
C GLN A 419 3.95 -13.67 5.23
N ASN A 420 3.30 -13.36 4.10
CA ASN A 420 3.75 -13.76 2.77
C ASN A 420 4.08 -12.54 1.90
N GLN A 421 5.30 -12.03 2.03
CA GLN A 421 5.77 -10.86 1.28
C GLN A 421 6.09 -11.16 -0.19
N ASN A 422 6.21 -12.43 -0.58
CA ASN A 422 6.47 -12.84 -1.96
C ASN A 422 5.20 -12.79 -2.84
N GLY A 423 4.04 -12.56 -2.23
CA GLY A 423 2.76 -12.42 -2.91
C GLY A 423 2.04 -13.74 -3.21
N LEU A 424 0.77 -13.60 -3.57
CA LEU A 424 -0.11 -14.69 -4.01
C LEU A 424 0.18 -15.10 -5.46
N ASP A 425 0.01 -16.37 -5.77
CA ASP A 425 0.05 -16.85 -7.15
C ASP A 425 -1.16 -16.35 -7.93
N VAL A 426 -0.90 -15.81 -9.11
CA VAL A 426 -1.91 -15.59 -10.14
C VAL A 426 -2.15 -16.91 -10.84
N LEU A 427 -3.39 -17.38 -10.89
CA LEU A 427 -3.75 -18.69 -11.43
C LEU A 427 -4.36 -18.58 -12.83
N ALA A 428 -3.97 -19.50 -13.71
CA ALA A 428 -4.64 -19.78 -14.96
C ALA A 428 -5.99 -20.48 -14.73
N PRO A 429 -6.90 -20.53 -15.72
CA PRO A 429 -8.19 -21.22 -15.59
C PRO A 429 -8.08 -22.71 -15.22
N ASN A 430 -6.96 -23.37 -15.55
CA ASN A 430 -6.68 -24.77 -15.19
C ASN A 430 -6.02 -24.93 -13.81
N GLY A 431 -5.84 -23.83 -13.06
CA GLY A 431 -5.21 -23.81 -11.73
C GLY A 431 -3.68 -23.71 -11.73
N ALA A 432 -3.02 -23.67 -12.89
CA ALA A 432 -1.56 -23.52 -12.95
C ALA A 432 -1.12 -22.10 -12.54
N PRO A 433 -0.03 -21.93 -11.78
CA PRO A 433 0.50 -20.61 -11.44
C PRO A 433 1.13 -19.93 -12.68
N LEU A 434 0.75 -18.68 -12.93
CA LEU A 434 1.25 -17.83 -14.02
C LEU A 434 2.32 -16.82 -13.56
N GLY A 435 2.57 -16.73 -12.25
CA GLY A 435 3.45 -15.75 -11.63
C GLY A 435 2.82 -15.13 -10.38
N LYS A 436 3.45 -14.08 -9.85
CA LYS A 436 3.00 -13.38 -8.63
C LYS A 436 2.36 -12.01 -8.90
N SER A 437 2.37 -11.58 -10.15
CA SER A 437 1.90 -10.26 -10.55
C SER A 437 1.11 -10.31 -11.86
N VAL A 438 0.23 -9.35 -12.04
CA VAL A 438 -0.47 -9.10 -13.31
C VAL A 438 -0.12 -7.71 -13.83
N ARG A 439 0.18 -7.61 -15.11
CA ARG A 439 0.42 -6.34 -15.81
C ARG A 439 -0.89 -5.82 -16.41
N LEU A 440 -1.21 -4.56 -16.13
CA LEU A 440 -2.40 -3.84 -16.56
C LEU A 440 -2.01 -2.59 -17.36
N GLY A 441 -2.90 -2.12 -18.22
CA GLY A 441 -2.73 -0.89 -18.99
C GLY A 441 -2.81 -1.09 -20.51
N PRO A 442 -2.38 -0.11 -21.30
CA PRO A 442 -1.65 1.09 -20.86
C PRO A 442 -2.49 2.05 -20.00
N ILE A 443 -1.81 2.80 -19.14
CA ILE A 443 -2.31 4.00 -18.45
C ILE A 443 -1.56 5.22 -19.01
N SER A 444 -2.26 6.30 -19.32
CA SER A 444 -1.64 7.49 -19.90
C SER A 444 -1.30 8.50 -18.80
N VAL A 445 -0.02 8.89 -18.73
CA VAL A 445 0.49 9.96 -17.87
C VAL A 445 0.65 11.23 -18.69
N LEU A 446 0.06 12.32 -18.23
CA LEU A 446 0.12 13.62 -18.89
C LEU A 446 1.40 14.39 -18.52
N PRO A 447 1.83 15.37 -19.34
CA PRO A 447 2.96 16.24 -18.99
C PRO A 447 2.79 16.88 -17.61
N ALA A 448 3.88 16.96 -16.85
CA ALA A 448 3.90 17.64 -15.57
C ALA A 448 3.50 19.12 -15.72
N ARG A 449 2.72 19.64 -14.77
CA ARG A 449 2.25 21.04 -14.78
C ARG A 449 3.37 22.04 -14.53
N ALA A 450 4.42 21.62 -13.83
CA ALA A 450 5.61 22.41 -13.53
C ALA A 450 6.86 21.52 -13.57
N PRO A 451 8.03 22.07 -13.95
CA PRO A 451 9.28 21.35 -13.85
C PRO A 451 9.59 20.94 -12.40
N PRO A 452 10.11 19.72 -12.17
CA PRO A 452 10.54 19.29 -10.84
C PRO A 452 11.69 20.16 -10.30
N SER A 453 11.77 20.29 -8.98
CA SER A 453 12.93 20.93 -8.34
C SER A 453 14.17 20.05 -8.48
N PHE A 454 15.35 20.66 -8.57
CA PHE A 454 16.62 19.91 -8.69
C PHE A 454 16.81 18.90 -7.54
N ALA A 455 16.45 19.29 -6.31
CA ALA A 455 16.51 18.40 -5.14
C ALA A 455 15.61 17.17 -5.29
N SER A 456 14.40 17.32 -5.85
CA SER A 456 13.45 16.21 -6.01
C SER A 456 13.90 15.16 -7.04
N LEU A 457 14.88 15.49 -7.90
CA LEU A 457 15.42 14.55 -8.88
C LEU A 457 16.34 13.51 -8.24
N ASN A 458 16.96 13.82 -7.09
CA ASN A 458 17.92 12.96 -6.40
C ASN A 458 19.09 12.49 -7.28
N ILE A 459 19.61 13.38 -8.14
CA ILE A 459 20.69 13.07 -9.08
C ILE A 459 21.97 12.71 -8.30
N GLN A 460 22.53 11.52 -8.56
CA GLN A 460 23.76 11.08 -7.90
C GLN A 460 25.01 11.81 -8.42
N ASN A 461 25.19 11.89 -9.74
CA ASN A 461 26.35 12.54 -10.35
C ASN A 461 25.88 13.77 -11.14
N THR A 462 26.18 14.96 -10.65
CA THR A 462 25.80 16.22 -11.29
C THR A 462 26.86 16.67 -12.28
N ILE A 463 26.43 17.15 -13.46
CA ILE A 463 27.34 17.69 -14.49
C ILE A 463 26.90 19.12 -14.87
N SER A 464 25.60 19.32 -15.10
CA SER A 464 25.01 20.58 -15.55
C SER A 464 25.75 21.23 -16.75
N ALA A 465 25.98 20.46 -17.81
CA ALA A 465 26.67 20.93 -19.02
C ALA A 465 25.73 20.98 -20.24
N PRO A 466 25.85 22.01 -21.10
CA PRO A 466 25.10 22.10 -22.34
C PRO A 466 25.56 21.06 -23.38
N ILE A 467 24.61 20.51 -24.13
CA ILE A 467 24.82 19.58 -25.25
C ILE A 467 23.67 19.72 -26.26
N GLY A 468 23.94 20.35 -27.40
CA GLY A 468 22.91 20.68 -28.40
C GLY A 468 21.82 21.59 -27.79
N PRO A 469 20.51 21.31 -28.01
CA PRO A 469 19.41 22.08 -27.44
C PRO A 469 19.07 21.72 -25.98
N PHE A 470 19.91 20.91 -25.32
CA PHE A 470 19.70 20.42 -23.97
C PHE A 470 20.83 20.84 -23.03
N THR A 471 20.53 20.85 -21.73
CA THR A 471 21.52 20.77 -20.66
C THR A 471 21.40 19.39 -20.02
N LEU A 472 22.50 18.62 -19.98
CA LEU A 472 22.56 17.40 -19.19
C LEU A 472 22.84 17.79 -17.72
N LEU A 473 21.81 17.70 -16.89
CA LEU A 473 21.87 18.05 -15.47
C LEU A 473 22.75 17.07 -14.69
N GLY A 474 22.71 15.78 -15.06
CA GLY A 474 23.52 14.74 -14.46
C GLY A 474 23.06 13.33 -14.85
N TYR A 475 23.60 12.33 -14.16
CA TYR A 475 23.38 10.92 -14.47
C TYR A 475 23.47 10.02 -13.24
N GLU A 476 22.92 8.80 -13.37
CA GLU A 476 23.15 7.68 -12.47
C GLU A 476 23.64 6.50 -13.31
N LEU A 477 24.79 5.94 -12.93
CA LEU A 477 25.41 4.82 -13.62
C LEU A 477 25.33 3.59 -12.72
N GLY A 478 24.60 2.57 -13.14
CA GLY A 478 24.35 1.38 -12.32
C GLY A 478 25.59 0.51 -12.09
N ARG A 479 26.55 0.54 -13.03
CA ARG A 479 27.83 -0.20 -12.95
C ARG A 479 28.93 0.59 -13.64
N ALA A 480 30.12 0.64 -13.06
CA ALA A 480 31.29 1.31 -13.66
C ALA A 480 32.17 0.36 -14.50
N GLN A 481 31.85 -0.94 -14.51
CA GLN A 481 32.51 -1.96 -15.29
C GLN A 481 31.50 -3.01 -15.78
N ALA A 482 31.72 -3.54 -16.98
CA ALA A 482 30.96 -4.66 -17.53
C ALA A 482 31.68 -5.27 -18.73
N SER A 483 31.28 -6.47 -19.13
CA SER A 483 31.83 -7.15 -20.30
C SER A 483 31.20 -6.66 -21.60
N ALA A 484 31.94 -6.75 -22.71
CA ALA A 484 31.40 -6.39 -24.03
C ALA A 484 30.19 -7.27 -24.40
N GLY A 485 29.09 -6.64 -24.83
CA GLY A 485 27.81 -7.29 -25.14
C GLY A 485 26.85 -7.44 -23.97
N GLU A 486 27.25 -7.04 -22.75
CA GLU A 486 26.32 -6.83 -21.64
C GLU A 486 25.55 -5.52 -21.78
N SER A 487 24.52 -5.32 -20.94
CA SER A 487 23.80 -4.05 -20.82
C SER A 487 24.02 -3.43 -19.44
N ILE A 488 24.13 -2.10 -19.40
CA ILE A 488 24.29 -1.34 -18.15
C ILE A 488 23.09 -0.42 -17.91
N PRO A 489 22.54 -0.35 -16.68
CA PRO A 489 21.55 0.66 -16.34
C PRO A 489 22.19 2.06 -16.35
N LEU A 490 21.61 2.98 -17.11
CA LEU A 490 22.00 4.39 -17.15
C LEU A 490 20.76 5.27 -17.04
N THR A 491 20.72 6.15 -16.03
CA THR A 491 19.72 7.21 -15.92
C THR A 491 20.34 8.53 -16.32
N LEU A 492 19.68 9.28 -17.20
CA LEU A 492 20.12 10.62 -17.62
C LEU A 492 19.04 11.66 -17.30
N PHE A 493 19.49 12.82 -16.82
CA PHE A 493 18.61 13.94 -16.47
C PHE A 493 18.86 15.11 -17.42
N TRP A 494 17.85 15.45 -18.20
CA TRP A 494 17.93 16.45 -19.26
C TRP A 494 17.08 17.66 -18.90
N ARG A 495 17.53 18.87 -19.24
CA ARG A 495 16.70 20.06 -19.34
C ARG A 495 16.66 20.50 -20.80
N VAL A 496 15.47 20.74 -21.32
CA VAL A 496 15.29 21.31 -22.67
C VAL A 496 15.50 22.81 -22.58
N ASP A 497 16.52 23.35 -23.26
CA ASP A 497 16.86 24.77 -23.19
C ASP A 497 16.24 25.61 -24.30
N SER A 498 15.82 24.96 -25.39
CA SER A 498 15.24 25.62 -26.56
C SER A 498 14.19 24.74 -27.24
N LYS A 499 13.38 25.34 -28.12
CA LYS A 499 12.37 24.61 -28.90
C LYS A 499 13.06 23.59 -29.81
N LEU A 500 12.60 22.34 -29.75
CA LEU A 500 13.11 21.26 -30.59
C LEU A 500 12.59 21.39 -32.04
N ASP A 501 13.45 21.12 -33.02
CA ASP A 501 13.14 21.16 -34.45
C ASP A 501 12.91 19.78 -35.08
N ARG A 502 13.31 18.72 -34.37
CA ARG A 502 13.24 17.30 -34.76
C ARG A 502 13.26 16.40 -33.54
N ASP A 503 13.12 15.09 -33.74
CA ASP A 503 13.36 14.10 -32.70
C ASP A 503 14.85 13.93 -32.43
N TYR A 504 15.23 14.01 -31.16
CA TYR A 504 16.61 13.84 -30.72
C TYR A 504 16.80 12.46 -30.10
N ASN A 505 17.86 11.79 -30.55
CA ASN A 505 18.33 10.55 -29.98
C ASN A 505 19.81 10.67 -29.63
N PHE A 506 20.26 9.79 -28.74
CA PHE A 506 21.64 9.71 -28.32
C PHE A 506 22.18 8.29 -28.43
N ARG A 507 23.49 8.19 -28.56
CA ARG A 507 24.26 6.95 -28.38
C ARG A 507 25.22 7.14 -27.21
N VAL A 508 25.58 6.03 -26.57
CA VAL A 508 26.66 6.00 -25.58
C VAL A 508 27.89 5.41 -26.25
N GLN A 509 28.98 6.18 -26.29
CA GLN A 509 30.27 5.73 -26.80
C GLN A 509 31.11 5.13 -25.67
N PHE A 510 31.69 3.97 -25.98
CA PHE A 510 32.58 3.16 -25.18
C PHE A 510 33.93 3.06 -25.91
N GLY A 511 34.79 4.08 -25.77
CA GLY A 511 36.04 4.16 -26.53
C GLY A 511 35.78 4.34 -28.03
N ASP A 512 36.22 3.37 -28.84
CA ASP A 512 36.04 3.39 -30.30
C ASP A 512 34.66 2.84 -30.75
N ALA A 513 33.88 2.25 -29.84
CA ALA A 513 32.57 1.66 -30.14
C ALA A 513 31.42 2.52 -29.60
N ALA A 514 30.23 2.42 -30.19
CA ALA A 514 29.04 3.13 -29.72
C ALA A 514 27.81 2.20 -29.70
N SER A 515 26.94 2.41 -28.71
CA SER A 515 25.66 1.71 -28.59
C SER A 515 24.71 2.01 -29.76
N ASP A 516 23.58 1.30 -29.79
CA ASP A 516 22.42 1.72 -30.57
C ASP A 516 21.87 3.08 -30.09
N ALA A 517 20.98 3.68 -30.89
CA ALA A 517 20.39 4.98 -30.59
C ALA A 517 19.18 4.86 -29.65
N TYR A 518 19.14 5.73 -28.64
CA TYR A 518 18.06 5.84 -27.66
C TYR A 518 17.37 7.19 -27.81
N ALA A 519 16.04 7.22 -27.87
CA ALA A 519 15.29 8.47 -27.94
C ALA A 519 15.39 9.23 -26.61
N ILE A 520 15.58 10.56 -26.67
CA ILE A 520 15.50 11.42 -25.49
C ILE A 520 14.05 11.88 -25.30
N THR A 521 13.46 12.41 -26.36
CA THR A 521 12.10 12.97 -26.39
C THR A 521 11.49 12.79 -27.79
N ASN A 522 10.19 13.05 -27.90
CA ASN A 522 9.58 13.46 -29.18
C ASN A 522 9.57 15.00 -29.30
N PHE A 523 9.38 15.52 -30.52
CA PHE A 523 9.34 16.96 -30.83
C PHE A 523 8.22 17.77 -30.13
N GLN A 524 7.40 17.15 -29.28
CA GLN A 524 6.32 17.80 -28.51
C GLN A 524 6.77 18.40 -27.17
N THR A 525 8.06 18.30 -26.83
CA THR A 525 8.59 18.80 -25.55
C THR A 525 8.86 20.30 -25.61
N SER A 526 8.43 21.03 -24.57
CA SER A 526 8.62 22.48 -24.44
C SER A 526 9.96 22.88 -23.81
N SER A 527 10.39 24.12 -24.06
CA SER A 527 11.53 24.73 -23.36
C SER A 527 11.29 24.78 -21.85
N GLY A 528 12.33 24.51 -21.06
CA GLY A 528 12.30 24.46 -19.59
C GLY A 528 11.86 23.11 -19.02
N THR A 529 11.39 22.17 -19.84
CA THR A 529 11.03 20.82 -19.37
C THR A 529 12.27 20.09 -18.86
N ILE A 530 12.15 19.43 -17.70
CA ILE A 530 13.16 18.53 -17.15
C ILE A 530 12.68 17.10 -17.27
N LEU A 531 13.52 16.24 -17.84
CA LEU A 531 13.22 14.85 -18.12
C LEU A 531 14.22 13.93 -17.44
N ARG A 532 13.71 12.90 -16.77
CA ARG A 532 14.46 11.72 -16.37
C ARG A 532 14.28 10.68 -17.47
N GLY A 533 15.36 10.13 -18.00
CA GLY A 533 15.34 8.97 -18.89
C GLY A 533 16.04 7.80 -18.22
N GLN A 534 15.42 6.61 -18.22
CA GLN A 534 15.98 5.38 -17.65
C GLN A 534 16.24 4.38 -18.79
N TYR A 535 17.48 3.94 -18.96
CA TYR A 535 17.91 3.15 -20.11
C TYR A 535 18.70 1.92 -19.70
N GLN A 536 18.57 0.84 -20.46
CA GLN A 536 19.49 -0.30 -20.43
C GLN A 536 20.39 -0.19 -21.65
N ILE A 537 21.62 0.29 -21.44
CA ILE A 537 22.56 0.58 -22.52
C ILE A 537 23.36 -0.67 -22.85
N ALA A 538 23.09 -1.27 -24.00
CA ALA A 538 23.89 -2.37 -24.52
C ALA A 538 25.31 -1.90 -24.93
N ILE A 539 26.32 -2.55 -24.37
CA ILE A 539 27.72 -2.37 -24.75
C ILE A 539 27.96 -3.15 -26.05
N PRO A 540 28.50 -2.54 -27.11
CA PRO A 540 28.78 -3.26 -28.35
C PRO A 540 29.70 -4.46 -28.11
N ALA A 541 29.34 -5.63 -28.63
CA ALA A 541 30.17 -6.84 -28.49
C ALA A 541 31.56 -6.69 -29.17
N ALA A 542 31.75 -5.73 -30.06
CA ALA A 542 33.04 -5.41 -30.67
C ALA A 542 33.86 -4.37 -29.88
N ALA A 543 33.37 -3.89 -28.73
CA ALA A 543 34.09 -2.94 -27.91
C ALA A 543 35.41 -3.56 -27.38
N ARG A 544 36.49 -2.76 -27.42
CA ARG A 544 37.80 -3.17 -26.92
C ARG A 544 37.82 -3.15 -25.40
N ASP A 545 38.47 -4.14 -24.81
CA ASP A 545 38.69 -4.20 -23.37
C ASP A 545 39.63 -3.08 -22.88
N GLY A 546 39.51 -2.74 -21.60
CA GLY A 546 40.30 -1.70 -20.94
C GLY A 546 39.49 -0.48 -20.47
N GLY A 547 40.22 0.48 -19.90
CA GLY A 547 39.64 1.73 -19.39
C GLY A 547 39.27 2.70 -20.51
N THR A 548 38.08 3.27 -20.43
CA THR A 548 37.55 4.28 -21.35
C THR A 548 36.75 5.35 -20.60
N ASN A 549 36.28 6.38 -21.30
CA ASN A 549 35.31 7.33 -20.77
C ASN A 549 33.99 7.19 -21.54
N LEU A 550 32.89 6.98 -20.82
CA LEU A 550 31.56 7.03 -21.41
C LEU A 550 31.29 8.42 -21.91
N ARG A 551 30.83 8.50 -23.16
CA ARG A 551 30.37 9.75 -23.77
C ARG A 551 28.96 9.59 -24.28
N VAL A 552 28.13 10.59 -24.08
CA VAL A 552 26.84 10.71 -24.76
C VAL A 552 27.06 11.47 -26.05
N LEU A 553 26.56 10.95 -27.16
CA LEU A 553 26.65 11.54 -28.49
C LEU A 553 25.24 11.76 -29.02
N LEU A 554 24.89 13.00 -29.35
CA LEU A 554 23.63 13.31 -30.02
C LEU A 554 23.74 13.01 -31.52
N ASN A 555 22.60 12.69 -32.15
CA ASN A 555 22.51 12.59 -33.61
C ASN A 555 22.82 13.90 -34.36
N SER A 556 22.84 15.03 -33.67
CA SER A 556 23.29 16.32 -34.19
C SER A 556 24.82 16.50 -34.18
N GLY A 557 25.56 15.59 -33.54
CA GLY A 557 27.03 15.53 -33.57
C GLY A 557 27.72 16.02 -32.30
N GLU A 558 27.02 16.69 -31.39
CA GLU A 558 27.55 17.09 -30.09
C GLU A 558 27.83 15.88 -29.20
N SER A 559 28.86 15.98 -28.36
CA SER A 559 29.20 14.93 -27.41
C SER A 559 29.61 15.48 -26.04
N LEU A 560 29.33 14.71 -25.00
CA LEU A 560 29.64 15.07 -23.61
C LEU A 560 30.16 13.83 -22.87
N ALA A 561 31.29 13.97 -22.17
CA ALA A 561 31.81 12.92 -21.29
C ALA A 561 31.00 12.81 -20.00
N LEU A 562 30.69 11.58 -19.59
CA LEU A 562 29.96 11.27 -18.36
C LEU A 562 30.90 10.82 -17.24
N ALA A 563 31.55 9.66 -17.43
CA ALA A 563 32.26 8.94 -16.39
C ALA A 563 33.37 8.05 -16.98
N PRO A 564 34.45 7.77 -16.24
CA PRO A 564 35.32 6.64 -16.51
C PRO A 564 34.55 5.32 -16.45
N PHE A 565 34.94 4.36 -17.29
CA PHE A 565 34.32 3.04 -17.37
C PHE A 565 35.32 1.98 -17.80
N VAL A 566 35.18 0.76 -17.30
CA VAL A 566 36.06 -0.35 -17.64
C VAL A 566 35.29 -1.41 -18.42
N ILE A 567 35.74 -1.69 -19.64
CA ILE A 567 35.25 -2.85 -20.40
C ILE A 567 36.13 -4.03 -20.01
N GLU A 568 35.52 -5.01 -19.35
CA GLU A 568 36.25 -6.18 -18.88
C GLU A 568 36.73 -7.04 -20.05
N LYS A 569 37.90 -7.65 -19.87
CA LYS A 569 38.46 -8.58 -20.84
C LYS A 569 37.56 -9.80 -20.97
N THR A 570 37.03 -10.02 -22.16
CA THR A 570 36.32 -11.27 -22.51
C THR A 570 37.29 -12.19 -23.25
N ASP A 571 37.61 -13.35 -22.65
CA ASP A 571 38.38 -14.36 -23.36
C ASP A 571 37.52 -15.02 -24.44
N ARG A 572 37.90 -14.84 -25.71
CA ARG A 572 37.20 -15.34 -26.89
C ARG A 572 38.01 -16.39 -27.60
N VAL A 573 37.36 -17.48 -28.01
CA VAL A 573 38.00 -18.59 -28.72
C VAL A 573 37.50 -18.61 -30.16
N PHE A 574 38.40 -18.51 -31.14
CA PHE A 574 38.05 -18.58 -32.58
C PHE A 574 38.55 -19.84 -33.27
N VAL A 575 39.27 -20.67 -32.52
CA VAL A 575 39.74 -21.98 -32.99
C VAL A 575 38.68 -23.01 -32.65
N ARG A 576 38.21 -23.76 -33.65
CA ARG A 576 37.20 -24.81 -33.46
C ARG A 576 37.68 -25.79 -32.39
N PRO A 577 36.94 -25.98 -31.28
CA PRO A 577 37.30 -26.93 -30.24
C PRO A 577 37.18 -28.37 -30.78
N ARG A 578 37.99 -29.27 -30.23
CA ARG A 578 37.92 -30.71 -30.52
C ARG A 578 37.00 -31.37 -29.50
N ALA A 579 35.73 -31.53 -29.87
CA ALA A 579 34.78 -32.31 -29.08
C ALA A 579 35.08 -33.82 -29.20
N GLN A 580 34.82 -34.58 -28.14
CA GLN A 580 34.85 -36.04 -28.14
C GLN A 580 33.90 -36.62 -29.19
N ILE A 581 32.68 -36.06 -29.29
CA ILE A 581 31.70 -36.43 -30.29
C ILE A 581 31.33 -35.20 -31.11
N ALA A 582 31.65 -35.22 -32.41
CA ALA A 582 31.27 -34.17 -33.34
C ALA A 582 29.80 -34.31 -33.76
N GLN A 583 29.04 -33.23 -33.57
CA GLN A 583 27.65 -33.15 -33.98
C GLN A 583 27.33 -31.70 -34.34
N ASP A 584 27.39 -31.40 -35.63
CA ASP A 584 27.06 -30.08 -36.16
C ASP A 584 25.53 -29.92 -36.26
N VAL A 585 24.97 -28.95 -35.53
CA VAL A 585 23.52 -28.66 -35.51
C VAL A 585 23.33 -27.16 -35.59
N ASN A 586 22.45 -26.70 -36.47
CA ASN A 586 22.23 -25.29 -36.73
C ASN A 586 20.89 -24.82 -36.16
N PHE A 587 20.92 -23.93 -35.16
CA PHE A 587 19.75 -23.30 -34.57
C PHE A 587 19.53 -21.92 -35.20
N ALA A 588 18.52 -21.84 -36.07
CA ALA A 588 18.03 -20.62 -36.71
C ALA A 588 19.14 -19.73 -37.31
N ASN A 589 20.17 -20.34 -37.91
CA ASN A 589 21.35 -19.68 -38.46
C ASN A 589 22.16 -18.81 -37.48
N SER A 590 21.85 -18.87 -36.18
CA SER A 590 22.37 -17.98 -35.13
C SER A 590 23.37 -18.69 -34.22
N ILE A 591 23.00 -19.86 -33.72
CA ILE A 591 23.81 -20.69 -32.82
C ILE A 591 24.05 -22.04 -33.48
N ALA A 592 25.27 -22.56 -33.43
CA ALA A 592 25.55 -23.92 -33.88
C ALA A 592 26.14 -24.76 -32.75
N LEU A 593 25.58 -25.96 -32.52
CA LEU A 593 26.30 -27.02 -31.81
C LEU A 593 27.40 -27.53 -32.74
N ILE A 594 28.60 -27.71 -32.21
CA ILE A 594 29.76 -28.27 -32.93
C ILE A 594 30.02 -29.72 -32.50
N GLY A 595 29.73 -30.01 -31.23
CA GLY A 595 29.91 -31.30 -30.61
C GLY A 595 29.82 -31.19 -29.09
N TYR A 596 30.09 -32.30 -28.41
CA TYR A 596 30.03 -32.37 -26.97
C TYR A 596 30.94 -33.47 -26.40
N ASP A 597 31.22 -33.36 -25.10
CA ASP A 597 31.82 -34.40 -24.29
C ASP A 597 30.79 -34.89 -23.27
N ALA A 598 30.62 -36.21 -23.19
CA ALA A 598 29.73 -36.86 -22.25
C ALA A 598 30.26 -38.25 -21.87
N PRO A 599 30.04 -38.71 -20.62
CA PRO A 599 30.33 -40.08 -20.24
C PRO A 599 29.45 -41.07 -21.03
N ALA A 600 29.96 -42.26 -21.32
CA ALA A 600 29.21 -43.31 -21.99
C ALA A 600 28.28 -44.10 -21.04
N ALA A 601 28.62 -44.13 -19.74
CA ALA A 601 27.84 -44.80 -18.72
C ALA A 601 27.96 -44.07 -17.37
N LEU A 602 26.90 -44.16 -16.56
CA LEU A 602 26.80 -43.61 -15.20
C LEU A 602 26.01 -44.57 -14.30
N LYS A 603 26.05 -44.37 -12.99
CA LYS A 603 25.16 -45.05 -12.03
C LYS A 603 24.05 -44.12 -11.55
N ALA A 604 22.99 -44.71 -11.01
CA ALA A 604 22.00 -43.94 -10.25
C ALA A 604 22.69 -43.10 -9.16
N ASN A 605 22.22 -41.88 -8.94
CA ASN A 605 22.79 -40.90 -8.00
C ASN A 605 24.18 -40.33 -8.36
N GLU A 606 24.75 -40.65 -9.54
CA GLU A 606 25.92 -39.93 -10.07
C GLU A 606 25.50 -38.63 -10.79
N THR A 607 26.47 -37.77 -11.08
CA THR A 607 26.25 -36.51 -11.81
C THR A 607 26.71 -36.66 -13.27
N LEU A 608 25.80 -36.42 -14.21
CA LEU A 608 26.13 -36.28 -15.63
C LEU A 608 26.85 -34.95 -15.85
N LYS A 609 28.15 -35.04 -16.16
CA LYS A 609 28.96 -33.90 -16.62
C LYS A 609 28.90 -33.84 -18.15
N LEU A 610 28.25 -32.81 -18.67
CA LEU A 610 28.06 -32.59 -20.09
C LEU A 610 28.75 -31.29 -20.51
N ASN A 611 29.70 -31.36 -21.44
CA ASN A 611 30.30 -30.16 -22.01
C ASN A 611 29.79 -30.00 -23.44
N LEU A 612 29.08 -28.90 -23.71
CA LEU A 612 28.58 -28.55 -25.03
C LEU A 612 29.52 -27.53 -25.67
N TYR A 613 29.86 -27.75 -26.94
CA TYR A 613 30.68 -26.82 -27.71
C TYR A 613 29.83 -26.09 -28.73
N TRP A 614 29.72 -24.79 -28.54
CA TRP A 614 28.90 -23.92 -29.38
C TRP A 614 29.77 -23.09 -30.31
N ARG A 615 29.20 -22.68 -31.45
CA ARG A 615 29.71 -21.62 -32.32
C ARG A 615 28.63 -20.58 -32.52
N ALA A 616 28.96 -19.33 -32.24
CA ALA A 616 28.18 -18.18 -32.65
C ALA A 616 28.29 -18.03 -34.17
N ARG A 617 27.18 -18.13 -34.89
CA ARG A 617 27.19 -17.91 -36.35
C ARG A 617 26.88 -16.47 -36.73
N ALA A 618 26.10 -15.79 -35.90
CA ALA A 618 25.76 -14.39 -36.05
C ALA A 618 25.74 -13.70 -34.68
N LYS A 619 25.75 -12.36 -34.69
CA LYS A 619 25.43 -11.57 -33.49
C LYS A 619 23.97 -11.85 -33.11
N MET A 620 23.71 -12.02 -31.82
CA MET A 620 22.36 -12.24 -31.29
C MET A 620 21.89 -11.02 -30.50
N GLU A 621 20.63 -10.64 -30.69
CA GLU A 621 20.00 -9.51 -30.00
C GLU A 621 19.30 -9.94 -28.71
N LYS A 622 19.09 -11.25 -28.53
CA LYS A 622 18.39 -11.86 -27.41
C LYS A 622 19.34 -12.73 -26.60
N ALA A 623 19.13 -12.76 -25.28
CA ALA A 623 19.82 -13.64 -24.34
C ALA A 623 19.05 -14.96 -24.25
N TYR A 624 19.40 -15.93 -25.09
CA TYR A 624 18.75 -17.25 -25.12
C TYR A 624 19.23 -18.13 -23.95
N THR A 625 18.31 -18.95 -23.46
CA THR A 625 18.56 -19.98 -22.46
C THR A 625 18.60 -21.33 -23.17
N VAL A 626 19.59 -22.17 -22.85
CA VAL A 626 19.60 -23.56 -23.30
C VAL A 626 18.88 -24.41 -22.26
N PHE A 627 18.03 -25.32 -22.72
CA PHE A 627 17.47 -26.40 -21.91
C PHE A 627 18.18 -27.71 -22.25
N ILE A 628 18.36 -28.54 -21.24
CA ILE A 628 18.96 -29.87 -21.35
C ILE A 628 18.06 -30.83 -20.60
N HIS A 629 17.54 -31.82 -21.30
CA HIS A 629 16.71 -32.87 -20.73
C HIS A 629 17.42 -34.22 -20.85
N LEU A 630 17.44 -34.97 -19.77
CA LEU A 630 17.77 -36.38 -19.78
C LEU A 630 16.48 -37.19 -19.87
N LEU A 631 16.32 -37.95 -20.95
CA LEU A 631 15.13 -38.72 -21.27
C LEU A 631 15.35 -40.20 -21.03
N ASP A 632 14.37 -40.87 -20.43
CA ASP A 632 14.35 -42.34 -20.33
C ASP A 632 13.94 -43.02 -21.65
N LYS A 633 13.84 -44.36 -21.64
CA LYS A 633 13.37 -45.16 -22.78
C LYS A 633 11.95 -44.82 -23.25
N ASN A 634 11.12 -44.22 -22.39
CA ASN A 634 9.76 -43.80 -22.69
C ASN A 634 9.70 -42.32 -23.12
N SER A 635 10.84 -41.66 -23.28
CA SER A 635 10.97 -40.22 -23.55
C SER A 635 10.44 -39.32 -22.43
N GLN A 636 10.43 -39.80 -21.19
CA GLN A 636 10.11 -38.98 -20.02
C GLN A 636 11.37 -38.30 -19.49
N VAL A 637 11.25 -37.01 -19.14
CA VAL A 637 12.33 -36.23 -18.53
C VAL A 637 12.57 -36.74 -17.10
N VAL A 638 13.76 -37.30 -16.85
CA VAL A 638 14.16 -37.79 -15.53
C VAL A 638 15.09 -36.83 -14.78
N ALA A 639 15.80 -35.96 -15.52
CA ALA A 639 16.59 -34.86 -15.00
C ALA A 639 16.63 -33.75 -16.04
N GLN A 640 16.72 -32.50 -15.60
CA GLN A 640 16.81 -31.35 -16.50
C GLN A 640 17.64 -30.23 -15.92
N GLN A 641 18.19 -29.40 -16.79
CA GLN A 641 18.84 -28.16 -16.42
C GLN A 641 18.64 -27.11 -17.52
N ASP A 642 18.18 -25.94 -17.10
CA ASP A 642 18.02 -24.76 -17.95
C ASP A 642 18.95 -23.67 -17.44
N ALA A 643 19.80 -23.13 -18.30
CA ALA A 643 20.67 -22.02 -17.92
C ALA A 643 21.10 -21.18 -19.11
N GLN A 644 21.41 -19.91 -18.85
CA GLN A 644 22.20 -19.13 -19.79
C GLN A 644 23.64 -19.71 -19.87
N PRO A 645 24.31 -19.58 -21.02
CA PRO A 645 25.61 -20.21 -21.23
C PRO A 645 26.67 -19.82 -20.21
N VAL A 646 27.52 -20.78 -19.88
CA VAL A 646 28.62 -20.66 -18.90
C VAL A 646 28.08 -20.20 -17.54
N ASN A 647 26.97 -20.83 -17.09
CA ASN A 647 26.26 -20.49 -15.86
C ASN A 647 25.88 -19.00 -15.75
N GLY A 648 25.48 -18.39 -16.87
CA GLY A 648 25.12 -16.98 -16.95
C GLY A 648 26.29 -16.00 -17.13
N ALA A 649 27.54 -16.48 -17.12
CA ALA A 649 28.70 -15.61 -17.33
C ALA A 649 28.86 -15.16 -18.80
N ARG A 650 28.25 -15.86 -19.76
CA ARG A 650 28.39 -15.60 -21.20
C ARG A 650 27.04 -15.63 -21.90
N ALA A 651 26.13 -14.71 -21.55
CA ALA A 651 24.86 -14.54 -22.27
C ALA A 651 25.08 -14.44 -23.80
N THR A 652 24.18 -14.98 -24.60
CA THR A 652 24.36 -15.06 -26.08
C THR A 652 24.51 -13.69 -26.76
N THR A 653 24.02 -12.61 -26.14
CA THR A 653 24.25 -11.23 -26.61
C THR A 653 25.72 -10.79 -26.55
N THR A 654 26.54 -11.46 -25.73
CA THR A 654 27.99 -11.24 -25.62
C THR A 654 28.80 -11.96 -26.69
N TRP A 655 28.19 -12.87 -27.44
CA TRP A 655 28.89 -13.68 -28.43
C TRP A 655 29.08 -12.90 -29.73
N ILE A 656 30.24 -13.07 -30.37
CA ILE A 656 30.48 -12.52 -31.71
C ILE A 656 30.57 -13.61 -32.77
N ALA A 657 30.30 -13.24 -34.03
CA ALA A 657 30.35 -14.18 -35.13
C ALA A 657 31.68 -14.94 -35.18
N ASN A 658 31.57 -16.27 -35.36
CA ASN A 658 32.66 -17.25 -35.36
C ASN A 658 33.35 -17.52 -34.03
N GLU A 659 32.87 -16.94 -32.92
CA GLU A 659 33.31 -17.34 -31.59
C GLU A 659 32.82 -18.74 -31.24
N TYR A 660 33.69 -19.51 -30.58
CA TYR A 660 33.40 -20.80 -30.00
C TYR A 660 33.32 -20.69 -28.47
N LEU A 661 32.38 -21.41 -27.87
CA LEU A 661 32.22 -21.48 -26.42
C LEU A 661 32.20 -22.93 -25.96
N ALA A 662 32.83 -23.18 -24.82
CA ALA A 662 32.71 -24.42 -24.06
C ALA A 662 31.78 -24.18 -22.88
N ASP A 663 30.74 -25.01 -22.78
CA ASP A 663 29.63 -24.78 -21.86
C ASP A 663 29.33 -26.03 -21.05
N ASN A 664 29.48 -25.93 -19.73
CA ASN A 664 29.56 -27.10 -18.86
C ASN A 664 28.29 -27.21 -18.00
N TYR A 665 27.66 -28.38 -18.05
CA TYR A 665 26.41 -28.69 -17.38
C TYR A 665 26.54 -29.91 -16.46
N GLN A 666 25.75 -29.90 -15.39
CA GLN A 666 25.79 -30.91 -14.35
C GLN A 666 24.37 -31.31 -13.99
N LEU A 667 23.93 -32.46 -14.51
CA LEU A 667 22.60 -33.01 -14.23
C LEU A 667 22.72 -34.14 -13.21
N GLN A 668 22.03 -34.01 -12.08
CA GLN A 668 21.99 -35.06 -11.07
C GLN A 668 21.07 -36.19 -11.54
N ILE A 669 21.61 -37.41 -11.64
CA ILE A 669 20.80 -38.60 -11.96
C ILE A 669 20.00 -38.99 -10.71
N PRO A 670 18.67 -39.17 -10.80
CA PRO A 670 17.87 -39.61 -9.65
C PRO A 670 18.37 -40.92 -9.06
N ALA A 671 18.30 -41.05 -7.73
CA ALA A 671 18.72 -42.27 -7.04
C ALA A 671 17.84 -43.50 -7.38
N ASN A 672 16.64 -43.27 -7.89
CA ASN A 672 15.70 -44.29 -8.35
C ASN A 672 15.70 -44.46 -9.89
N ALA A 673 16.69 -43.92 -10.60
CA ALA A 673 16.83 -44.11 -12.04
C ALA A 673 16.97 -45.61 -12.36
N ALA A 674 16.10 -46.14 -13.21
CA ALA A 674 16.14 -47.54 -13.61
C ALA A 674 17.36 -47.80 -14.52
N PRO A 675 18.02 -48.96 -14.43
CA PRO A 675 19.07 -49.33 -15.37
C PRO A 675 18.54 -49.36 -16.81
N GLY A 676 19.31 -48.83 -17.75
CA GLY A 676 18.91 -48.78 -19.15
C GLY A 676 19.54 -47.63 -19.94
N GLU A 677 19.08 -47.48 -21.18
CA GLU A 677 19.51 -46.38 -22.06
C GLU A 677 18.71 -45.10 -21.82
N TYR A 678 19.45 -44.00 -21.77
CA TYR A 678 18.93 -42.64 -21.64
C TYR A 678 19.46 -41.78 -22.80
N ARG A 679 18.67 -40.79 -23.22
CA ARG A 679 19.02 -39.87 -24.30
C ARG A 679 19.08 -38.45 -23.77
N VAL A 680 20.03 -37.66 -24.27
CA VAL A 680 20.12 -36.24 -23.94
C VAL A 680 19.49 -35.42 -25.06
N GLU A 681 18.50 -34.62 -24.71
CA GLU A 681 17.83 -33.65 -25.58
C GLU A 681 18.27 -32.25 -25.20
N ILE A 682 18.57 -31.41 -26.20
CA ILE A 682 18.92 -30.01 -25.98
C ILE A 682 18.21 -29.08 -26.96
N GLY A 683 17.97 -27.85 -26.54
CA GLY A 683 17.45 -26.78 -27.41
C GLY A 683 17.55 -25.41 -26.75
N TRP A 684 17.08 -24.38 -27.45
CA TRP A 684 17.19 -22.99 -27.00
C TRP A 684 15.84 -22.30 -26.97
N TYR A 685 15.64 -21.41 -26.01
CA TYR A 685 14.46 -20.57 -25.93
C TYR A 685 14.77 -19.15 -25.46
N ASP A 686 13.87 -18.22 -25.78
CA ASP A 686 13.87 -16.87 -25.26
C ASP A 686 13.09 -16.81 -23.94
N ALA A 687 13.81 -16.70 -22.82
CA ALA A 687 13.20 -16.61 -21.50
C ALA A 687 12.52 -15.27 -21.21
N SER A 688 12.75 -14.25 -22.05
CA SER A 688 12.09 -12.94 -21.93
C SER A 688 10.71 -12.91 -22.62
N ASP A 689 10.44 -13.88 -23.49
CA ASP A 689 9.15 -14.07 -24.13
C ASP A 689 8.21 -14.86 -23.19
N PRO A 690 7.01 -14.34 -22.84
CA PRO A 690 6.05 -15.06 -22.01
C PRO A 690 5.63 -16.43 -22.56
N GLY A 691 5.77 -16.64 -23.88
CA GLY A 691 5.51 -17.91 -24.55
C GLY A 691 6.73 -18.83 -24.66
N PHE A 692 7.89 -18.44 -24.12
CA PHE A 692 9.15 -19.21 -24.18
C PHE A 692 9.50 -19.69 -25.59
N ALA A 693 9.46 -18.77 -26.57
CA ALA A 693 9.67 -19.09 -27.97
C ALA A 693 11.00 -19.84 -28.20
N ARG A 694 10.95 -21.01 -28.86
CA ARG A 694 12.11 -21.88 -29.13
C ARG A 694 12.77 -21.59 -30.47
N LEU A 695 14.10 -21.71 -30.52
CA LEU A 695 14.85 -21.63 -31.78
C LEU A 695 14.68 -22.92 -32.59
N GLN A 696 14.37 -22.76 -33.87
CA GLN A 696 14.24 -23.89 -34.80
C GLN A 696 15.62 -24.44 -35.17
N VAL A 697 15.75 -25.77 -35.17
CA VAL A 697 16.82 -26.49 -35.86
C VAL A 697 16.51 -26.49 -37.35
N ILE A 698 17.50 -26.15 -38.17
CA ILE A 698 17.36 -26.09 -39.63
C ILE A 698 18.36 -27.02 -40.32
N ASP A 699 17.96 -27.56 -41.46
CA ASP A 699 18.82 -28.37 -42.33
C ASP A 699 19.77 -27.50 -43.19
N ASP A 700 20.58 -28.16 -44.04
CA ASP A 700 21.54 -27.49 -44.93
C ASP A 700 20.86 -26.58 -45.98
N ASN A 701 19.59 -26.80 -46.29
CA ASN A 701 18.79 -25.97 -47.20
C ASN A 701 18.07 -24.82 -46.46
N GLY A 702 18.19 -24.76 -45.12
CA GLY A 702 17.55 -23.77 -44.27
C GLY A 702 16.09 -24.09 -43.89
N ALA A 703 15.60 -25.31 -44.17
CA ALA A 703 14.26 -25.73 -43.78
C ALA A 703 14.22 -26.14 -42.29
N PRO A 704 13.18 -25.77 -41.53
CA PRO A 704 13.03 -26.19 -40.14
C PRO A 704 12.74 -27.69 -40.04
N ILE A 705 13.50 -28.39 -39.19
CA ILE A 705 13.41 -29.84 -38.98
C ILE A 705 13.09 -30.21 -37.52
N GLY A 706 12.95 -29.22 -36.64
CA GLY A 706 12.60 -29.38 -35.22
C GLY A 706 12.92 -28.12 -34.42
N ASP A 707 12.72 -28.15 -33.11
CA ASP A 707 13.05 -27.08 -32.16
C ASP A 707 14.06 -27.51 -31.08
N HIS A 708 14.58 -28.74 -31.22
CA HIS A 708 15.54 -29.38 -30.33
C HIS A 708 16.36 -30.41 -31.12
N VAL A 709 17.42 -30.94 -30.49
CA VAL A 709 18.22 -32.03 -31.04
C VAL A 709 18.51 -33.08 -29.97
N ILE A 710 18.48 -34.36 -30.35
CA ILE A 710 18.96 -35.46 -29.52
C ILE A 710 20.45 -35.67 -29.81
N LEU A 711 21.26 -35.74 -28.75
CA LEU A 711 22.68 -36.05 -28.87
C LEU A 711 22.86 -37.50 -29.36
N LYS A 712 23.82 -37.72 -30.27
CA LYS A 712 24.05 -39.03 -30.94
C LYS A 712 24.39 -40.18 -29.98
N THR A 713 24.87 -39.87 -28.78
CA THR A 713 25.31 -40.86 -27.79
C THR A 713 24.20 -41.17 -26.81
N SER A 714 23.80 -42.44 -26.75
CA SER A 714 22.99 -42.96 -25.64
C SER A 714 23.86 -43.12 -24.39
N LEU A 715 23.35 -42.66 -23.25
CA LEU A 715 23.95 -42.86 -21.94
C LEU A 715 23.39 -44.14 -21.31
N VAL A 716 24.25 -45.03 -20.81
CA VAL A 716 23.80 -46.22 -20.08
C VAL A 716 23.83 -45.96 -18.58
N VAL A 717 22.68 -46.04 -17.90
CA VAL A 717 22.62 -46.06 -16.43
C VAL A 717 22.69 -47.50 -15.95
N GLN A 718 23.65 -47.80 -15.07
CA GLN A 718 23.92 -49.15 -14.54
C GLN A 718 23.29 -49.41 -13.18
#